data_AF-A0A956TTG4-F1
#
_entry.id   AF-A0A956TTG4-F1
#
_cell.length_a   1.000
_cell.length_b   1.000
_cell.length_c   1.000
_cell.angle_alpha   90.00
_cell.angle_beta   90.00
_cell.angle_gamma   90.00
#
_symmetry.space_group_name_H-M   'P 1'
#
loop_
_entity.id
_entity.type
_entity.pdbx_description
1 polymer ?
#
loop_
_entity_poly.entity_id
_entity_poly.type
_entity_poly.pdbx_seq_one_letter_code
_entity_poly.pdbx_strand_id
1 'polypeptide(L)'
;MTVLHPLKSIPAALFVAALMAPMSWADYTLSSTSVVTGTAASPYVVSDSNLIHIQNGGYLRVINGDGVNGGHVQLNSSAGAVIIDNGGVVDASWQGTNGAGGTININAPTVINNGKIWANANGTGNAGLVNIQAGTFTQGATGETKAFGGSQSLGLGGRISINATGTVTIAGNMRTSGKLGTNPVFGSAANAIDIVGNGVTIQSGADLGALGGGTFTVNSTNGITQNGTVSVEGSNTVKGGTLSLIASTGNVTVNGITHATGYGASGGGAVIATATNGDVLGGVNANISANGGTNTGSASVGNAGTVTLTGRNVTLTGNSGNINIKADGGESTVSGQVGNAGTVQLNATAGNVTLDGYKITTTGRHGGTVDINATGNITVKGNSYATANASNRLVGNGGTITLDASDIAITAHNAYETLIADGTQDPNVLTGQGNGGTIALNATNAIGITSTAVSSGIKTAVLTARGSNSQTPGDGGNVTLTGNSIAFNETVTTNNFKRGFINVNGGRGYTGSNGDGGSATLTSATTMTINRGKIDASAGINQSGVVTNLNGDAGDINLTSAGALTLTNSTITANARGNGGGGGSMLFKSNSSNVTLTNTFAGMFSDNTAQVTVQASNGSITQSGGELYARGVGTGGSGGNVDVIFSNSGTANLFRVDANSYYTAETASDATTGAGGTVEITGGNLNLNNTGSWIKTLGGNTSGNGGTIDITLAGDLYTANNTQIDSSGKTTATLNKVTINADDITINGNVVASGRASNHDGGVITMNANGDFAVAPTGMINAGGDRFDSNITPGDGGTINLTTTNGDFNLQGDILANGSGGTNGGTINMNIDGDLDIINNGRIHATSLAGSSSGNGGTININADNITINAINSNVSSIDVSSANGNAGSVSVVANGTIDIDSSQNNIGRATIEASSFYRGTGGTVLIQTIGNGNKTISFDLNGPNPLVAVNGGDSFTGGYDAGTITIDSVKHIDFDNDTGVGGTPNYLQANGGDSLLLFSGGDGGRINIYSKNNTNIENSGSNNFQVNGGSRGWFGSNGSNGTVDQK
;
A
#
# COMPACT_ATOMS: atom_id res chain seq x y z
N MET A 1 32.84 -63.29 42.15
CA MET A 1 33.61 -63.49 43.40
C MET A 1 33.26 -62.35 44.35
N THR A 2 32.47 -62.61 45.40
CA THR A 2 32.13 -61.59 46.39
C THR A 2 33.31 -61.46 47.36
N VAL A 3 34.14 -60.44 47.20
CA VAL A 3 35.21 -60.16 48.18
C VAL A 3 34.55 -59.50 49.39
N LEU A 4 34.06 -60.33 50.30
CA LEU A 4 33.66 -59.93 51.64
C LEU A 4 34.88 -60.15 52.54
N HIS A 5 35.51 -59.09 53.06
CA HIS A 5 35.99 -58.97 54.46
C HIS A 5 36.82 -57.68 54.70
N PRO A 6 36.81 -57.11 55.92
CA PRO A 6 37.42 -55.83 56.25
C PRO A 6 38.81 -56.00 56.90
N LEU A 7 39.87 -55.43 56.32
CA LEU A 7 41.11 -55.20 57.06
C LEU A 7 41.77 -53.85 56.71
N LYS A 8 41.74 -52.98 57.73
CA LYS A 8 42.76 -52.02 58.19
C LYS A 8 43.94 -51.76 57.22
N SER A 9 43.97 -50.52 56.72
CA SER A 9 45.14 -49.75 56.22
C SER A 9 46.43 -50.54 55.96
N ILE A 10 46.70 -50.87 54.69
CA ILE A 10 48.03 -51.31 54.25
C ILE A 10 48.86 -50.05 53.95
N PRO A 11 50.10 -49.91 54.47
CA PRO A 11 51.00 -48.79 54.15
C PRO A 11 51.39 -48.78 52.66
N ALA A 12 51.64 -47.58 52.13
CA ALA A 12 51.81 -47.24 50.71
C ALA A 12 53.06 -47.82 49.99
N ALA A 13 53.63 -48.95 50.41
CA ALA A 13 54.84 -49.51 49.82
C ALA A 13 54.79 -51.05 49.67
N LEU A 14 53.97 -51.55 48.75
CA LEU A 14 54.21 -52.84 48.10
C LEU A 14 53.61 -52.84 46.70
N PHE A 15 54.39 -52.41 45.72
CA PHE A 15 54.05 -52.51 44.30
C PHE A 15 54.27 -53.96 43.86
N VAL A 16 53.21 -54.78 43.87
CA VAL A 16 53.21 -56.08 43.17
C VAL A 16 52.85 -55.80 41.72
N ALA A 17 53.88 -55.51 40.93
CA ALA A 17 53.82 -55.58 39.47
C ALA A 17 54.00 -57.05 39.05
N ALA A 18 52.94 -57.85 39.09
CA ALA A 18 52.82 -59.10 38.33
C ALA A 18 51.46 -59.75 38.58
N LEU A 19 50.87 -60.30 37.51
CA LEU A 19 49.68 -61.16 37.47
C LEU A 19 48.31 -60.44 37.36
N MET A 20 48.13 -59.61 36.33
CA MET A 20 46.83 -59.50 35.67
C MET A 20 46.71 -60.65 34.66
N ALA A 21 46.43 -61.86 35.13
CA ALA A 21 45.90 -62.90 34.24
C ALA A 21 44.42 -62.58 33.98
N PRO A 22 43.92 -62.67 32.74
CA PRO A 22 42.50 -62.45 32.45
C PRO A 22 41.66 -63.54 33.13
N MET A 23 41.06 -63.23 34.27
CA MET A 23 40.07 -64.09 34.91
C MET A 23 38.75 -63.93 34.16
N SER A 24 38.47 -64.82 33.19
CA SER A 24 37.29 -64.70 32.31
C SER A 24 35.99 -65.29 32.89
N TRP A 25 35.80 -65.36 34.21
CA TRP A 25 34.65 -66.06 34.81
C TRP A 25 34.18 -65.39 36.11
N ALA A 26 33.34 -64.36 35.96
CA ALA A 26 32.27 -63.88 36.88
C ALA A 26 32.18 -62.36 36.88
N ASP A 27 30.95 -61.83 37.00
CA ASP A 27 30.64 -60.40 37.12
C ASP A 27 31.56 -59.67 38.12
N TYR A 28 32.08 -58.51 37.69
CA TYR A 28 32.89 -57.62 38.51
C TYR A 28 31.99 -56.62 39.25
N THR A 29 31.73 -56.87 40.54
CA THR A 29 30.90 -55.99 41.38
C THR A 29 31.72 -55.25 42.43
N LEU A 30 31.63 -53.91 42.46
CA LEU A 30 32.15 -53.03 43.51
C LEU A 30 30.98 -52.54 44.37
N SER A 31 30.99 -52.83 45.68
CA SER A 31 29.96 -52.41 46.66
C SER A 31 30.52 -51.50 47.77
N SER A 32 29.64 -51.01 48.67
CA SER A 32 29.81 -49.94 49.68
C SER A 32 31.10 -49.86 50.51
N THR A 33 31.95 -50.88 50.49
CA THR A 33 33.21 -50.95 51.26
C THR A 33 34.47 -50.97 50.41
N SER A 34 34.34 -50.98 49.07
CA SER A 34 35.47 -51.10 48.15
C SER A 34 35.85 -49.72 47.62
N VAL A 35 36.93 -49.16 48.16
CA VAL A 35 37.61 -48.00 47.59
C VAL A 35 38.86 -48.49 46.88
N VAL A 36 38.89 -48.39 45.55
CA VAL A 36 40.14 -48.61 44.82
C VAL A 36 40.76 -47.25 44.53
N THR A 37 41.81 -46.90 45.28
CA THR A 37 42.65 -45.72 45.04
C THR A 37 43.97 -46.12 44.41
N GLY A 38 44.23 -45.63 43.20
CA GLY A 38 45.56 -45.67 42.58
C GLY A 38 46.23 -44.29 42.64
N THR A 39 47.54 -44.26 42.92
CA THR A 39 48.37 -43.05 43.01
C THR A 39 49.36 -42.90 41.83
N ALA A 40 49.14 -43.64 40.73
CA ALA A 40 50.09 -43.72 39.62
C ALA A 40 49.59 -42.97 38.37
N ALA A 41 50.54 -42.43 37.60
CA ALA A 41 50.31 -41.81 36.28
C ALA A 41 49.78 -42.79 35.20
N SER A 42 49.65 -44.08 35.51
CA SER A 42 49.15 -45.11 34.60
C SER A 42 47.62 -45.23 34.66
N PRO A 43 46.95 -45.51 33.54
CA PRO A 43 45.50 -45.68 33.50
C PRO A 43 45.05 -46.85 34.38
N TYR A 44 44.02 -46.63 35.18
CA TYR A 44 43.34 -47.69 35.93
C TYR A 44 42.31 -48.36 35.03
N VAL A 45 42.66 -49.56 34.53
CA VAL A 45 41.83 -50.31 33.59
C VAL A 45 41.09 -51.44 34.29
N VAL A 46 39.77 -51.38 34.32
CA VAL A 46 38.88 -52.50 34.66
C VAL A 46 38.37 -53.08 33.35
N SER A 47 38.60 -54.36 33.10
CA SER A 47 38.07 -55.05 31.92
C SER A 47 37.40 -56.35 32.34
N ASP A 48 36.14 -56.51 31.96
CA ASP A 48 35.33 -57.71 32.21
C ASP A 48 34.63 -58.10 30.89
N SER A 49 34.35 -59.37 30.65
CA SER A 49 33.61 -59.76 29.45
C SER A 49 32.10 -59.64 29.62
N ASN A 50 31.58 -59.75 30.85
CA ASN A 50 30.16 -59.90 31.17
C ASN A 50 29.55 -58.64 31.82
N LEU A 51 30.02 -58.23 33.00
CA LEU A 51 29.35 -57.17 33.76
C LEU A 51 30.33 -56.45 34.67
N ILE A 52 30.33 -55.11 34.60
CA ILE A 52 30.95 -54.23 35.58
C ILE A 52 29.81 -53.52 36.33
N HIS A 53 29.62 -53.82 37.61
CA HIS A 53 28.56 -53.22 38.44
C HIS A 53 29.14 -52.46 39.63
N ILE A 54 28.97 -51.14 39.65
CA ILE A 54 29.40 -50.25 40.73
C ILE A 54 28.14 -49.76 41.46
N GLN A 55 27.91 -50.26 42.67
CA GLN A 55 26.63 -50.08 43.36
C GLN A 55 26.78 -49.77 44.85
N ASN A 56 25.69 -49.32 45.47
CA ASN A 56 25.56 -49.13 46.93
C ASN A 56 26.67 -48.24 47.52
N GLY A 57 27.09 -47.19 46.83
CA GLY A 57 28.21 -46.34 47.28
C GLY A 57 29.61 -46.90 46.99
N GLY A 58 29.74 -47.97 46.21
CA GLY A 58 31.01 -48.44 45.67
C GLY A 58 31.74 -47.31 44.93
N TYR A 59 33.05 -47.19 45.16
CA TYR A 59 33.78 -45.97 44.83
C TYR A 59 35.08 -46.30 44.08
N LEU A 60 35.06 -46.10 42.76
CA LEU A 60 36.23 -46.22 41.91
C LEU A 60 36.85 -44.84 41.71
N ARG A 61 37.99 -44.57 42.37
CA ARG A 61 38.60 -43.23 42.33
C ARG A 61 40.10 -43.27 42.08
N VAL A 62 40.56 -42.50 41.11
CA VAL A 62 42.00 -42.28 40.90
C VAL A 62 42.36 -40.88 41.35
N ILE A 63 43.00 -40.77 42.53
CA ILE A 63 43.48 -39.50 43.08
C ILE A 63 44.98 -39.45 42.88
N ASN A 64 45.44 -38.51 42.05
CA ASN A 64 46.85 -38.16 42.01
C ASN A 64 47.13 -37.09 43.08
N GLY A 65 48.20 -37.32 43.85
CA GLY A 65 48.68 -36.40 44.87
C GLY A 65 49.21 -35.09 44.28
N ASP A 66 49.52 -34.13 45.16
CA ASP A 66 49.89 -32.75 44.81
C ASP A 66 50.97 -32.69 43.71
N GLY A 67 50.59 -32.21 42.51
CA GLY A 67 51.53 -31.92 41.41
C GLY A 67 51.33 -32.69 40.09
N VAL A 68 50.40 -33.65 40.00
CA VAL A 68 50.12 -34.42 38.77
C VAL A 68 48.64 -34.35 38.37
N ASN A 69 48.36 -34.34 37.06
CA ASN A 69 47.00 -34.34 36.50
C ASN A 69 46.15 -35.50 37.07
N GLY A 70 44.82 -35.35 37.06
CA GLY A 70 43.89 -36.40 37.45
C GLY A 70 44.13 -37.69 36.66
N GLY A 71 43.88 -38.82 37.31
CA GLY A 71 44.18 -40.13 36.73
C GLY A 71 43.29 -40.51 35.55
N HIS A 72 43.68 -41.54 34.82
CA HIS A 72 42.84 -42.11 33.76
C HIS A 72 42.10 -43.33 34.29
N VAL A 73 40.78 -43.39 34.13
CA VAL A 73 39.94 -44.55 34.46
C VAL A 73 39.41 -45.13 33.16
N GLN A 74 39.59 -46.42 32.94
CA GLN A 74 39.05 -47.13 31.80
C GLN A 74 38.20 -48.32 32.25
N LEU A 75 36.93 -48.36 31.85
CA LEU A 75 36.01 -49.46 32.07
C LEU A 75 35.69 -50.08 30.71
N ASN A 76 36.14 -51.32 30.44
CA ASN A 76 35.82 -52.03 29.21
C ASN A 76 34.96 -53.27 29.53
N SER A 77 33.74 -53.32 29.02
CA SER A 77 32.94 -54.55 28.97
C SER A 77 32.72 -54.97 27.52
N SER A 78 33.27 -56.10 27.09
CA SER A 78 33.21 -56.47 25.66
C SER A 78 31.88 -57.10 25.24
N ALA A 79 31.18 -57.79 26.14
CA ALA A 79 29.93 -58.48 25.81
C ALA A 79 28.74 -58.17 26.74
N GLY A 80 28.90 -57.41 27.84
CA GLY A 80 27.74 -56.99 28.62
C GLY A 80 27.84 -55.60 29.23
N ALA A 81 27.21 -55.37 30.38
CA ALA A 81 26.87 -54.02 30.81
C ALA A 81 27.94 -53.37 31.71
N VAL A 82 27.96 -52.04 31.75
CA VAL A 82 28.52 -51.24 32.84
C VAL A 82 27.36 -50.58 33.56
N ILE A 83 27.10 -50.98 34.80
CA ILE A 83 26.01 -50.45 35.62
C ILE A 83 26.62 -49.65 36.78
N ILE A 84 26.24 -48.39 36.91
CA ILE A 84 26.66 -47.50 38.00
C ILE A 84 25.37 -47.05 38.67
N ASP A 85 24.99 -47.61 39.81
CA ASP A 85 23.69 -47.32 40.45
C ASP A 85 23.79 -47.17 41.97
N ASN A 86 22.67 -46.87 42.64
CA ASN A 86 22.57 -46.82 44.10
C ASN A 86 23.72 -46.05 44.79
N GLY A 87 24.12 -44.90 44.22
CA GLY A 87 25.20 -44.06 44.75
C GLY A 87 26.62 -44.48 44.39
N GLY A 88 26.81 -45.47 43.50
CA GLY A 88 28.11 -45.83 42.94
C GLY A 88 28.80 -44.63 42.26
N VAL A 89 30.12 -44.54 42.36
CA VAL A 89 30.89 -43.40 41.85
C VAL A 89 32.12 -43.87 41.05
N VAL A 90 32.29 -43.29 39.87
CA VAL A 90 33.52 -43.33 39.06
C VAL A 90 34.11 -41.93 39.05
N ASP A 91 35.30 -41.76 39.63
CA ASP A 91 35.87 -40.45 39.94
C ASP A 91 37.34 -40.35 39.47
N ALA A 92 37.58 -39.54 38.46
CA ALA A 92 38.92 -39.18 37.97
C ALA A 92 39.29 -37.74 38.39
N SER A 93 38.67 -37.23 39.46
CA SER A 93 38.85 -35.84 39.86
C SER A 93 40.19 -35.58 40.52
N TRP A 94 40.79 -34.44 40.20
CA TRP A 94 41.98 -33.93 40.86
C TRP A 94 41.61 -32.83 41.88
N GLN A 95 42.25 -32.86 43.06
CA GLN A 95 41.84 -32.04 44.21
C GLN A 95 42.79 -30.91 44.64
N GLY A 96 43.96 -30.75 44.00
CA GLY A 96 44.94 -29.72 44.42
C GLY A 96 44.63 -28.29 43.89
N THR A 97 45.66 -27.46 43.74
CA THR A 97 45.56 -26.06 43.23
C THR A 97 45.93 -25.81 41.73
N ASN A 98 46.77 -26.64 41.07
CA ASN A 98 47.17 -26.48 39.64
C ASN A 98 47.09 -27.66 38.62
N GLY A 99 46.35 -28.74 38.84
CA GLY A 99 46.30 -29.94 37.98
C GLY A 99 45.01 -30.07 37.16
N ALA A 100 45.09 -30.70 36.00
CA ALA A 100 43.92 -30.99 35.17
C ALA A 100 43.08 -32.13 35.77
N GLY A 101 41.78 -32.18 35.47
CA GLY A 101 40.94 -33.34 35.73
C GLY A 101 41.38 -34.54 34.87
N GLY A 102 41.09 -35.74 35.34
CA GLY A 102 41.46 -36.97 34.67
C GLY A 102 40.56 -37.35 33.49
N THR A 103 40.82 -38.47 32.84
CA THR A 103 39.96 -38.98 31.76
C THR A 103 39.23 -40.23 32.22
N ILE A 104 37.92 -40.31 31.98
CA ILE A 104 37.12 -41.51 32.20
C ILE A 104 36.69 -42.04 30.83
N ASN A 105 37.15 -43.24 30.47
CA ASN A 105 36.72 -43.97 29.29
C ASN A 105 35.83 -45.15 29.71
N ILE A 106 34.60 -45.22 29.22
CA ILE A 106 33.70 -46.37 29.41
C ILE A 106 33.39 -46.95 28.04
N ASN A 107 33.63 -48.24 27.82
CA ASN A 107 33.33 -48.93 26.58
C ASN A 107 32.52 -50.20 26.89
N ALA A 108 31.21 -50.23 26.59
CA ALA A 108 30.35 -51.37 26.89
C ALA A 108 29.09 -51.45 26.01
N PRO A 109 28.62 -52.64 25.58
CA PRO A 109 27.34 -52.79 24.89
C PRO A 109 26.16 -52.08 25.56
N THR A 110 26.12 -52.00 26.88
CA THR A 110 25.11 -51.24 27.62
C THR A 110 25.74 -50.50 28.79
N VAL A 111 25.39 -49.23 28.96
CA VAL A 111 25.81 -48.42 30.11
C VAL A 111 24.58 -47.86 30.80
N ILE A 112 24.41 -48.16 32.09
CA ILE A 112 23.33 -47.63 32.92
C ILE A 112 23.94 -46.78 34.05
N ASN A 113 23.60 -45.49 34.11
CA ASN A 113 24.08 -44.57 35.14
C ASN A 113 22.93 -44.02 36.00
N ASN A 114 22.75 -44.57 37.19
CA ASN A 114 21.95 -44.04 38.29
C ASN A 114 22.85 -43.54 39.46
N GLY A 115 24.18 -43.53 39.28
CA GLY A 115 25.18 -43.09 40.24
C GLY A 115 25.92 -41.83 39.77
N LYS A 116 27.25 -41.76 39.94
CA LYS A 116 28.07 -40.56 39.66
C LYS A 116 29.28 -40.89 38.78
N ILE A 117 29.49 -40.13 37.71
CA ILE A 117 30.69 -40.20 36.85
C ILE A 117 31.34 -38.82 36.83
N TRP A 118 32.48 -38.63 37.49
CA TRP A 118 33.07 -37.32 37.77
C TRP A 118 34.52 -37.20 37.29
N ALA A 119 34.82 -36.22 36.44
CA ALA A 119 36.17 -35.91 35.98
C ALA A 119 36.55 -34.45 36.31
N ASN A 120 36.55 -34.10 37.60
CA ASN A 120 36.67 -32.71 38.03
C ASN A 120 38.13 -32.28 38.25
N ALA A 121 38.41 -30.98 38.18
CA ALA A 121 39.60 -30.35 38.76
C ALA A 121 39.13 -29.39 39.86
N ASN A 122 39.74 -29.33 41.05
CA ASN A 122 39.34 -28.37 42.11
C ASN A 122 40.17 -27.05 42.12
N GLY A 123 41.07 -26.86 41.16
CA GLY A 123 42.03 -25.73 41.07
C GLY A 123 42.06 -25.06 39.69
N THR A 124 43.21 -24.50 39.29
CA THR A 124 43.40 -23.74 38.02
C THR A 124 43.39 -24.62 36.76
N GLY A 125 43.49 -25.95 36.90
CA GLY A 125 43.64 -26.84 35.76
C GLY A 125 42.34 -27.10 35.00
N ASN A 126 42.50 -27.53 33.73
CA ASN A 126 41.38 -27.87 32.85
C ASN A 126 40.58 -29.04 33.42
N ALA A 127 39.26 -29.03 33.29
CA ALA A 127 38.48 -30.20 33.66
C ALA A 127 38.83 -31.41 32.77
N GLY A 128 38.46 -32.58 33.26
CA GLY A 128 38.72 -33.85 32.60
C GLY A 128 37.80 -34.16 31.41
N LEU A 129 38.07 -35.29 30.77
CA LEU A 129 37.26 -35.86 29.68
C LEU A 129 36.46 -37.05 30.21
N VAL A 130 35.16 -37.08 29.98
CA VAL A 130 34.33 -38.30 30.13
C VAL A 130 33.95 -38.76 28.73
N ASN A 131 34.36 -39.96 28.34
CA ASN A 131 34.10 -40.54 27.03
C ASN A 131 33.45 -41.92 27.21
N ILE A 132 32.20 -42.05 26.74
CA ILE A 132 31.38 -43.26 26.88
C ILE A 132 31.07 -43.78 25.48
N GLN A 133 31.56 -44.96 25.16
CA GLN A 133 31.24 -45.72 23.94
C GLN A 133 30.29 -46.86 24.33
N ALA A 134 29.10 -46.89 23.75
CA ALA A 134 28.11 -47.91 24.10
C ALA A 134 27.28 -48.47 22.95
N GLY A 135 26.63 -49.61 23.16
CA GLY A 135 25.46 -49.98 22.36
C GLY A 135 24.27 -49.14 22.78
N THR A 136 23.89 -49.19 24.06
CA THR A 136 22.84 -48.37 24.65
C THR A 136 23.36 -47.60 25.87
N PHE A 137 22.95 -46.34 26.04
CA PHE A 137 23.26 -45.54 27.23
C PHE A 137 21.97 -45.09 27.90
N THR A 138 21.82 -45.33 29.20
CA THR A 138 20.67 -44.89 29.99
C THR A 138 21.16 -44.22 31.27
N GLN A 139 20.93 -42.93 31.43
CA GLN A 139 21.10 -42.23 32.69
C GLN A 139 19.73 -42.06 33.35
N GLY A 140 19.49 -42.69 34.50
CA GLY A 140 18.23 -42.51 35.23
C GLY A 140 18.17 -41.19 35.99
N ALA A 141 17.01 -40.89 36.57
CA ALA A 141 16.71 -39.59 37.18
C ALA A 141 17.66 -39.16 38.32
N THR A 142 18.25 -40.12 39.03
CA THR A 142 19.24 -39.87 40.10
C THR A 142 20.68 -39.87 39.60
N GLY A 143 20.91 -40.29 38.36
CA GLY A 143 22.23 -40.39 37.76
C GLY A 143 22.83 -39.01 37.52
N GLU A 144 24.15 -38.93 37.68
CA GLU A 144 24.90 -37.69 37.53
C GLU A 144 26.21 -37.93 36.76
N THR A 145 26.43 -37.16 35.70
CA THR A 145 27.67 -37.20 34.89
C THR A 145 28.27 -35.80 34.85
N LYS A 146 29.51 -35.63 35.26
CA LYS A 146 30.11 -34.32 35.52
C LYS A 146 31.56 -34.24 35.02
N ALA A 147 31.91 -33.12 34.38
CA ALA A 147 33.29 -32.73 34.11
C ALA A 147 33.48 -31.24 34.43
N PHE A 148 33.89 -30.94 35.68
CA PHE A 148 33.97 -29.57 36.22
C PHE A 148 35.42 -29.09 36.37
N GLY A 149 35.74 -27.90 35.87
CA GLY A 149 36.94 -27.15 36.21
C GLY A 149 36.77 -26.47 37.58
N GLY A 150 37.86 -26.25 38.30
CA GLY A 150 37.81 -25.88 39.71
C GLY A 150 37.19 -24.53 40.00
N SER A 151 36.67 -24.38 41.22
CA SER A 151 35.96 -23.19 41.70
C SER A 151 36.86 -21.95 41.87
N GLN A 152 38.18 -22.08 41.71
CA GLN A 152 39.18 -21.12 42.19
C GLN A 152 39.91 -20.32 41.09
N SER A 153 39.99 -20.71 39.81
CA SER A 153 40.62 -19.90 38.73
C SER A 153 40.65 -20.57 37.33
N LEU A 154 40.77 -19.73 36.26
CA LEU A 154 41.12 -19.86 34.82
C LEU A 154 41.10 -21.22 34.04
N GLY A 155 40.75 -22.36 34.64
CA GLY A 155 40.75 -23.65 33.96
C GLY A 155 39.64 -23.77 32.90
N LEU A 156 39.96 -24.39 31.77
CA LEU A 156 38.97 -24.72 30.74
C LEU A 156 37.99 -25.75 31.28
N GLY A 157 36.74 -25.66 30.85
CA GLY A 157 35.76 -26.69 31.20
C GLY A 157 36.01 -28.00 30.46
N GLY A 158 35.38 -29.08 30.95
CA GLY A 158 35.61 -30.43 30.43
C GLY A 158 34.73 -30.79 29.26
N ARG A 159 34.99 -31.95 28.68
CA ARG A 159 34.15 -32.54 27.64
C ARG A 159 33.49 -33.82 28.13
N ILE A 160 32.20 -33.97 27.87
CA ILE A 160 31.47 -35.23 28.00
C ILE A 160 31.12 -35.68 26.58
N SER A 161 31.63 -36.85 26.16
CA SER A 161 31.30 -37.45 24.87
C SER A 161 30.61 -38.79 25.11
N ILE A 162 29.40 -38.96 24.60
CA ILE A 162 28.64 -40.21 24.65
C ILE A 162 28.42 -40.62 23.19
N ASN A 163 28.98 -41.76 22.79
CA ASN A 163 28.81 -42.34 21.47
C ASN A 163 28.15 -43.71 21.60
N ALA A 164 26.83 -43.74 21.47
CA ALA A 164 26.04 -44.96 21.50
C ALA A 164 25.61 -45.38 20.07
N THR A 165 25.77 -46.65 19.71
CA THR A 165 25.30 -47.17 18.40
C THR A 165 23.79 -47.45 18.37
N GLY A 166 23.14 -47.53 19.53
CA GLY A 166 21.70 -47.71 19.76
C GLY A 166 21.09 -46.50 20.47
N THR A 167 20.19 -46.71 21.44
CA THR A 167 19.47 -45.61 22.09
C THR A 167 20.26 -44.94 23.22
N VAL A 168 20.13 -43.62 23.35
CA VAL A 168 20.58 -42.82 24.49
C VAL A 168 19.34 -42.28 25.23
N THR A 169 19.18 -42.59 26.51
CA THR A 169 18.14 -42.00 27.36
C THR A 169 18.78 -41.26 28.51
N ILE A 170 18.44 -39.99 28.71
CA ILE A 170 18.95 -39.16 29.81
C ILE A 170 17.78 -38.61 30.62
N ALA A 171 17.67 -39.04 31.86
CA ALA A 171 16.68 -38.56 32.83
C ALA A 171 17.33 -37.83 34.02
N GLY A 172 18.62 -38.05 34.26
CA GLY A 172 19.40 -37.40 35.32
C GLY A 172 20.24 -36.22 34.83
N ASN A 173 21.11 -35.70 35.68
CA ASN A 173 21.90 -34.49 35.39
C ASN A 173 23.17 -34.82 34.60
N MET A 174 23.49 -34.04 33.57
CA MET A 174 24.82 -34.01 32.96
C MET A 174 25.33 -32.58 32.90
N ARG A 175 26.51 -32.30 33.46
CA ARG A 175 27.00 -30.92 33.55
C ARG A 175 28.49 -30.84 33.21
N THR A 176 28.87 -29.86 32.39
CA THR A 176 30.25 -29.40 32.20
C THR A 176 30.35 -27.96 32.67
N SER A 177 31.40 -27.60 33.41
CA SER A 177 31.61 -26.19 33.77
C SER A 177 33.06 -25.77 33.74
N GLY A 178 33.33 -24.57 33.24
CA GLY A 178 34.57 -23.83 33.49
C GLY A 178 34.26 -22.46 34.09
N LYS A 179 35.03 -22.03 35.10
CA LYS A 179 34.90 -20.69 35.70
C LYS A 179 35.95 -19.76 35.10
N LEU A 180 35.53 -18.82 34.25
CA LEU A 180 36.40 -17.75 33.76
C LEU A 180 36.71 -16.78 34.92
N GLY A 181 37.99 -16.49 35.14
CA GLY A 181 38.43 -15.50 36.13
C GLY A 181 37.95 -14.08 35.79
N THR A 182 38.01 -13.17 36.77
CA THR A 182 37.50 -11.78 36.68
C THR A 182 38.24 -10.87 35.68
N ASN A 183 39.23 -11.37 34.93
CA ASN A 183 40.01 -10.60 33.96
C ASN A 183 40.04 -11.31 32.58
N PRO A 184 39.32 -10.81 31.55
CA PRO A 184 39.01 -11.57 30.34
C PRO A 184 40.01 -11.26 29.21
N VAL A 185 41.17 -11.95 29.17
CA VAL A 185 42.14 -11.77 28.06
C VAL A 185 42.52 -13.07 27.33
N PHE A 186 42.04 -14.25 27.75
CA PHE A 186 42.45 -15.50 27.09
C PHE A 186 41.28 -16.35 26.55
N GLY A 187 41.56 -16.97 25.40
CA GLY A 187 40.61 -17.51 24.44
C GLY A 187 39.68 -18.60 24.94
N SER A 188 38.52 -18.63 24.30
CA SER A 188 37.49 -19.66 24.34
C SER A 188 38.07 -21.07 24.17
N ALA A 189 37.89 -21.95 25.15
CA ALA A 189 37.99 -23.38 24.87
C ALA A 189 36.95 -24.22 25.64
N ALA A 190 36.09 -24.84 24.84
CA ALA A 190 35.63 -26.24 24.83
C ALA A 190 34.99 -26.84 26.10
N ASN A 191 34.02 -26.16 26.70
CA ASN A 191 32.94 -26.92 27.33
C ASN A 191 32.14 -27.59 26.21
N ALA A 192 32.11 -28.92 26.16
CA ALA A 192 31.30 -29.61 25.16
C ALA A 192 30.62 -30.85 25.74
N ILE A 193 29.33 -31.01 25.45
CA ILE A 193 28.62 -32.25 25.67
C ILE A 193 28.20 -32.74 24.28
N ASP A 194 28.81 -33.82 23.81
CA ASP A 194 28.51 -34.42 22.52
C ASP A 194 27.84 -35.78 22.72
N ILE A 195 26.60 -35.91 22.31
CA ILE A 195 25.81 -37.14 22.42
C ILE A 195 25.52 -37.64 21.00
N VAL A 196 25.99 -38.83 20.66
CA VAL A 196 25.71 -39.51 19.39
C VAL A 196 24.91 -40.78 19.69
N GLY A 197 23.75 -40.97 19.06
CA GLY A 197 22.86 -42.10 19.32
C GLY A 197 21.93 -42.43 18.17
N ASN A 198 21.55 -43.69 17.97
CA ASN A 198 20.54 -44.06 16.98
C ASN A 198 19.14 -43.53 17.34
N GLY A 199 18.86 -43.26 18.61
CA GLY A 199 17.72 -42.46 19.04
C GLY A 199 18.05 -41.82 20.38
N VAL A 200 17.83 -40.53 20.52
CA VAL A 200 18.16 -39.80 21.76
C VAL A 200 16.88 -39.29 22.42
N THR A 201 16.66 -39.69 23.67
CA THR A 201 15.55 -39.20 24.49
C THR A 201 16.10 -38.47 25.71
N ILE A 202 15.75 -37.19 25.85
CA ILE A 202 16.07 -36.39 27.05
C ILE A 202 14.76 -36.13 27.79
N GLN A 203 14.65 -36.63 29.02
CA GLN A 203 13.44 -36.55 29.84
C GLN A 203 13.39 -35.29 30.70
N SER A 204 12.21 -35.01 31.26
CA SER A 204 11.90 -33.77 31.96
C SER A 204 12.53 -33.80 33.34
N GLY A 205 13.38 -32.82 33.63
CA GLY A 205 14.13 -32.72 34.89
C GLY A 205 15.63 -32.98 34.76
N ALA A 206 16.12 -33.41 33.58
CA ALA A 206 17.54 -33.48 33.30
C ALA A 206 18.13 -32.07 33.16
N ASP A 207 18.99 -31.65 34.08
CA ASP A 207 19.74 -30.40 33.94
C ASP A 207 21.03 -30.63 33.14
N LEU A 208 21.06 -30.07 31.93
CA LEU A 208 22.11 -30.24 30.92
C LEU A 208 22.89 -28.93 30.67
N GLY A 209 23.64 -28.48 31.68
CA GLY A 209 24.38 -27.22 31.61
C GLY A 209 25.80 -27.37 31.03
N ALA A 210 26.08 -26.67 29.92
CA ALA A 210 27.44 -26.37 29.45
C ALA A 210 27.86 -24.94 29.88
N LEU A 211 28.25 -24.81 31.15
CA LEU A 211 28.67 -23.55 31.75
C LEU A 211 30.02 -23.11 31.18
N GLY A 212 30.06 -22.11 30.31
CA GLY A 212 31.33 -21.48 29.88
C GLY A 212 31.40 -21.01 28.43
N GLY A 213 30.28 -20.93 27.69
CA GLY A 213 30.30 -20.71 26.24
C GLY A 213 30.50 -21.99 25.45
N GLY A 214 30.04 -23.11 26.03
CA GLY A 214 30.20 -24.42 25.46
C GLY A 214 29.18 -24.76 24.37
N THR A 215 29.48 -25.81 23.62
CA THR A 215 28.56 -26.41 22.65
C THR A 215 27.92 -27.65 23.26
N PHE A 216 26.59 -27.70 23.32
CA PHE A 216 25.85 -28.94 23.60
C PHE A 216 25.34 -29.49 22.27
N THR A 217 25.92 -30.60 21.80
CA THR A 217 25.57 -31.22 20.53
C THR A 217 24.92 -32.57 20.77
N VAL A 218 23.71 -32.78 20.26
CA VAL A 218 23.06 -34.08 20.18
C VAL A 218 22.96 -34.44 18.71
N ASN A 219 23.63 -35.50 18.28
CA ASN A 219 23.52 -36.04 16.94
C ASN A 219 22.80 -37.40 16.99
N SER A 220 21.76 -37.58 16.20
CA SER A 220 21.04 -38.83 16.13
C SER A 220 20.74 -39.30 14.71
N THR A 221 20.75 -40.63 14.50
CA THR A 221 20.29 -41.19 13.22
C THR A 221 18.77 -41.30 13.15
N ASN A 222 18.09 -42.05 14.02
CA ASN A 222 16.63 -42.29 13.93
C ASN A 222 15.72 -41.31 14.73
N GLY A 223 16.21 -40.13 15.14
CA GLY A 223 15.39 -39.05 15.71
C GLY A 223 15.73 -38.65 17.15
N ILE A 224 15.37 -37.42 17.52
CA ILE A 224 15.58 -36.84 18.85
C ILE A 224 14.23 -36.46 19.45
N THR A 225 13.90 -37.05 20.60
CA THR A 225 12.72 -36.66 21.38
C THR A 225 13.17 -36.00 22.68
N GLN A 226 13.01 -34.68 22.77
CA GLN A 226 13.25 -33.96 24.01
C GLN A 226 11.89 -33.71 24.69
N ASN A 227 11.64 -34.42 25.80
CA ASN A 227 10.47 -34.21 26.66
C ASN A 227 10.96 -33.62 27.97
N GLY A 228 11.25 -32.31 28.04
CA GLY A 228 11.91 -31.71 29.19
C GLY A 228 12.61 -30.38 28.90
N THR A 229 13.01 -29.67 29.96
CA THR A 229 13.88 -28.50 29.86
C THR A 229 15.30 -28.96 29.53
N VAL A 230 15.85 -28.58 28.36
CA VAL A 230 17.30 -28.63 28.10
C VAL A 230 17.77 -27.18 28.22
N SER A 231 18.34 -26.84 29.37
CA SER A 231 18.82 -25.49 29.64
C SER A 231 20.34 -25.45 29.50
N VAL A 232 20.85 -24.71 28.51
CA VAL A 232 22.27 -24.33 28.49
C VAL A 232 22.40 -23.02 29.26
N GLU A 233 22.27 -23.10 30.58
CA GLU A 233 22.37 -21.94 31.47
C GLU A 233 23.85 -21.64 31.77
N GLY A 234 24.28 -20.41 31.47
CA GLY A 234 25.54 -19.84 31.94
C GLY A 234 25.33 -19.12 33.27
N SER A 235 25.62 -19.74 34.42
CA SER A 235 25.57 -19.03 35.71
C SER A 235 26.70 -18.01 35.79
N ASN A 236 26.33 -16.72 35.80
CA ASN A 236 27.18 -15.54 35.98
C ASN A 236 28.44 -15.48 35.09
N THR A 237 28.39 -14.57 34.11
CA THR A 237 29.57 -14.07 33.39
C THR A 237 30.17 -15.04 32.36
N VAL A 238 29.32 -15.59 31.49
CA VAL A 238 29.74 -16.57 30.49
C VAL A 238 29.15 -16.28 29.09
N LYS A 239 30.04 -16.16 28.10
CA LYS A 239 29.78 -15.79 26.70
C LYS A 239 29.26 -16.97 25.86
N GLY A 240 28.14 -16.82 25.13
CA GLY A 240 27.77 -17.54 23.88
C GLY A 240 27.84 -19.07 23.79
N GLY A 241 26.94 -19.81 24.46
CA GLY A 241 26.78 -21.25 24.22
C GLY A 241 25.91 -21.57 22.98
N THR A 242 26.22 -22.67 22.28
CA THR A 242 25.37 -23.20 21.19
C THR A 242 24.73 -24.51 21.63
N LEU A 243 23.41 -24.60 21.57
CA LEU A 243 22.66 -25.84 21.65
C LEU A 243 22.38 -26.33 20.23
N SER A 244 22.89 -27.49 19.86
CA SER A 244 22.70 -28.12 18.56
C SER A 244 22.04 -29.48 18.71
N LEU A 245 20.83 -29.65 18.19
CA LEU A 245 20.09 -30.91 18.11
C LEU A 245 20.01 -31.30 16.63
N ILE A 246 20.67 -32.38 16.22
CA ILE A 246 20.78 -32.80 14.82
C ILE A 246 20.26 -34.24 14.69
N ALA A 247 19.19 -34.46 13.95
CA ALA A 247 18.71 -35.78 13.55
C ALA A 247 18.85 -35.96 12.03
N SER A 248 19.46 -37.06 11.56
CA SER A 248 19.68 -37.27 10.13
C SER A 248 18.52 -37.98 9.41
N THR A 249 17.83 -38.93 10.05
CA THR A 249 16.72 -39.70 9.43
C THR A 249 15.43 -39.74 10.25
N GLY A 250 15.34 -39.04 11.39
CA GLY A 250 14.13 -38.96 12.22
C GLY A 250 13.74 -37.54 12.61
N ASN A 251 12.60 -37.42 13.30
CA ASN A 251 12.07 -36.12 13.74
C ASN A 251 12.90 -35.55 14.90
N VAL A 252 12.94 -34.22 15.01
CA VAL A 252 13.38 -33.51 16.22
C VAL A 252 12.14 -32.91 16.88
N THR A 253 11.75 -33.43 18.04
CA THR A 253 10.66 -32.86 18.84
C THR A 253 11.23 -32.09 20.02
N VAL A 254 10.93 -30.79 20.09
CA VAL A 254 11.31 -29.91 21.19
C VAL A 254 10.07 -29.66 22.05
N ASN A 255 9.89 -30.46 23.12
CA ASN A 255 8.82 -30.28 24.10
C ASN A 255 9.41 -29.74 25.42
N GLY A 256 9.58 -28.43 25.55
CA GLY A 256 10.02 -27.80 26.79
C GLY A 256 10.72 -26.45 26.61
N ILE A 257 11.10 -25.84 27.74
CA ILE A 257 11.87 -24.59 27.75
C ILE A 257 13.30 -24.89 27.30
N THR A 258 13.72 -24.24 26.23
CA THR A 258 15.06 -24.30 25.65
C THR A 258 15.61 -22.88 25.63
N HIS A 259 16.42 -22.52 26.62
CA HIS A 259 17.05 -21.20 26.72
C HIS A 259 18.57 -21.35 26.48
N ALA A 260 19.09 -20.55 25.55
CA ALA A 260 20.51 -20.26 25.41
C ALA A 260 20.73 -18.77 25.70
N THR A 261 21.24 -18.44 26.88
CA THR A 261 21.54 -17.05 27.26
C THR A 261 23.03 -16.78 27.11
N GLY A 262 23.38 -15.71 26.37
CA GLY A 262 24.77 -15.26 26.24
C GLY A 262 25.08 -14.14 27.24
N TYR A 263 25.84 -14.39 28.29
CA TYR A 263 26.31 -13.35 29.22
C TYR A 263 27.64 -12.75 28.74
N GLY A 264 27.59 -11.61 28.03
CA GLY A 264 28.78 -10.78 27.78
C GLY A 264 28.82 -10.04 26.43
N ALA A 265 29.80 -9.15 26.29
CA ALA A 265 29.98 -8.17 25.21
C ALA A 265 30.07 -8.69 23.75
N SER A 266 30.13 -10.01 23.52
CA SER A 266 30.68 -10.54 22.25
C SER A 266 29.98 -11.76 21.65
N GLY A 267 28.79 -12.16 22.12
CA GLY A 267 28.01 -13.18 21.41
C GLY A 267 26.76 -13.64 22.12
N GLY A 268 25.62 -13.53 21.44
CA GLY A 268 24.37 -14.20 21.82
C GLY A 268 24.49 -15.71 21.62
N GLY A 269 23.80 -16.50 22.44
CA GLY A 269 23.78 -17.96 22.28
C GLY A 269 23.12 -18.40 20.97
N ALA A 270 23.28 -19.64 20.54
CA ALA A 270 22.55 -20.17 19.38
C ALA A 270 21.75 -21.41 19.78
N VAL A 271 20.53 -21.53 19.28
CA VAL A 271 19.73 -22.75 19.38
C VAL A 271 19.49 -23.26 17.97
N ILE A 272 20.08 -24.40 17.63
CA ILE A 272 20.03 -25.02 16.31
C ILE A 272 19.34 -26.37 16.47
N ALA A 273 18.19 -26.56 15.83
CA ALA A 273 17.55 -27.87 15.71
C ALA A 273 17.45 -28.22 14.22
N THR A 274 18.06 -29.33 13.80
CA THR A 274 18.12 -29.78 12.41
C THR A 274 17.62 -31.21 12.29
N ALA A 275 16.65 -31.47 11.42
CA ALA A 275 16.14 -32.78 11.05
C ALA A 275 16.31 -32.98 9.54
N THR A 276 17.43 -33.56 9.09
CA THR A 276 17.81 -33.57 7.66
C THR A 276 16.77 -34.24 6.76
N ASN A 277 16.20 -35.36 7.20
CA ASN A 277 15.13 -36.08 6.48
C ASN A 277 13.83 -36.22 7.30
N GLY A 278 13.77 -35.62 8.48
CA GLY A 278 12.64 -35.69 9.40
C GLY A 278 11.99 -34.33 9.64
N ASP A 279 10.93 -34.29 10.43
CA ASP A 279 10.21 -33.07 10.74
C ASP A 279 10.72 -32.46 12.06
N VAL A 280 10.75 -31.12 12.15
CA VAL A 280 10.93 -30.42 13.42
C VAL A 280 9.56 -30.10 14.00
N LEU A 281 9.26 -30.65 15.17
CA LEU A 281 7.99 -30.51 15.85
C LEU A 281 8.16 -29.68 17.13
N GLY A 282 7.51 -28.53 17.19
CA GLY A 282 7.38 -27.73 18.39
C GLY A 282 6.20 -28.22 19.22
N GLY A 283 6.47 -28.60 20.47
CA GLY A 283 5.43 -28.99 21.42
C GLY A 283 4.58 -27.85 21.94
N VAL A 284 3.42 -28.22 22.50
CA VAL A 284 2.43 -27.35 23.17
C VAL A 284 3.02 -26.43 24.27
N ASN A 285 4.26 -26.64 24.71
CA ASN A 285 4.96 -25.84 25.74
C ASN A 285 6.40 -25.41 25.36
N ALA A 286 6.74 -25.34 24.07
CA ALA A 286 8.12 -25.15 23.61
C ALA A 286 8.59 -23.68 23.58
N ASN A 287 9.10 -23.13 24.69
CA ASN A 287 9.77 -21.83 24.66
C ASN A 287 11.22 -21.99 24.15
N ILE A 288 11.52 -21.52 22.94
CA ILE A 288 12.86 -21.59 22.34
C ILE A 288 13.45 -20.19 22.33
N SER A 289 14.50 -19.93 23.09
CA SER A 289 15.01 -18.58 23.26
C SER A 289 16.53 -18.49 23.20
N ALA A 290 17.01 -17.47 22.49
CA ALA A 290 18.40 -17.08 22.36
C ALA A 290 18.58 -15.61 22.81
N ASN A 291 18.41 -15.34 24.10
CA ASN A 291 18.45 -13.96 24.62
C ASN A 291 19.89 -13.47 24.84
N GLY A 292 20.11 -12.18 24.58
CA GLY A 292 21.27 -11.43 25.06
C GLY A 292 21.22 -11.27 26.58
N GLY A 293 22.36 -11.44 27.24
CA GLY A 293 22.46 -11.34 28.70
C GLY A 293 22.13 -9.92 29.21
N THR A 294 21.42 -9.85 30.33
CA THR A 294 21.18 -8.60 31.07
C THR A 294 22.43 -8.26 31.87
N ASN A 295 23.23 -7.30 31.40
CA ASN A 295 24.41 -6.86 32.13
C ASN A 295 24.04 -5.71 33.07
N THR A 296 24.19 -5.90 34.37
CA THR A 296 24.01 -4.83 35.38
C THR A 296 25.25 -3.95 35.53
N GLY A 297 26.37 -4.27 34.84
CA GLY A 297 27.65 -3.56 34.86
C GLY A 297 27.93 -2.73 33.59
N SER A 298 28.54 -1.57 33.79
CA SER A 298 28.48 -0.32 33.01
C SER A 298 29.03 -0.29 31.56
N ALA A 299 29.36 -1.39 30.87
CA ALA A 299 30.15 -1.25 29.64
C ALA A 299 29.93 -2.25 28.48
N SER A 300 29.01 -3.21 28.56
CA SER A 300 28.78 -4.07 27.39
C SER A 300 27.42 -4.76 27.35
N VAL A 301 26.64 -4.43 26.33
CA VAL A 301 25.43 -5.16 25.92
C VAL A 301 25.79 -6.16 24.83
N GLY A 302 25.36 -7.41 24.99
CA GLY A 302 25.49 -8.44 23.97
C GLY A 302 24.31 -8.40 22.99
N ASN A 303 24.59 -8.58 21.70
CA ASN A 303 23.57 -8.87 20.69
C ASN A 303 22.86 -10.17 21.05
N ALA A 304 21.57 -10.28 20.72
CA ALA A 304 20.86 -11.53 20.87
C ALA A 304 21.39 -12.61 19.92
N GLY A 305 21.01 -13.83 20.25
CA GLY A 305 21.46 -15.03 19.59
C GLY A 305 20.73 -15.38 18.29
N THR A 306 21.00 -16.58 17.76
CA THR A 306 20.24 -17.11 16.60
C THR A 306 19.47 -18.36 17.00
N VAL A 307 18.19 -18.43 16.62
CA VAL A 307 17.39 -19.67 16.66
C VAL A 307 17.23 -20.18 15.23
N THR A 308 17.70 -21.38 14.93
CA THR A 308 17.54 -22.00 13.61
C THR A 308 16.84 -23.35 13.76
N LEU A 309 15.65 -23.50 13.18
CA LEU A 309 14.93 -24.76 13.09
C LEU A 309 14.90 -25.20 11.62
N THR A 310 15.54 -26.32 11.29
CA THR A 310 15.62 -26.85 9.92
C THR A 310 15.06 -28.25 9.86
N GLY A 311 14.09 -28.54 9.00
CA GLY A 311 13.49 -29.87 8.86
C GLY A 311 12.94 -30.11 7.46
N ARG A 312 12.46 -31.33 7.17
CA ARG A 312 11.63 -31.58 5.99
C ARG A 312 10.34 -30.76 6.08
N ASN A 313 9.64 -30.86 7.21
CA ASN A 313 8.59 -29.94 7.63
C ASN A 313 8.97 -29.30 8.96
N VAL A 314 8.49 -28.08 9.22
CA VAL A 314 8.57 -27.42 10.53
C VAL A 314 7.15 -27.16 11.01
N THR A 315 6.70 -27.88 12.04
CA THR A 315 5.34 -27.73 12.57
C THR A 315 5.40 -27.26 14.01
N LEU A 316 4.87 -26.08 14.26
CA LEU A 316 4.78 -25.46 15.57
C LEU A 316 3.29 -25.32 15.92
N THR A 317 2.78 -26.23 16.76
CA THR A 317 1.35 -26.27 17.17
C THR A 317 1.18 -26.11 18.68
N GLY A 318 0.47 -25.06 19.08
CA GLY A 318 0.41 -24.59 20.45
C GLY A 318 -1.01 -24.28 20.91
N ASN A 319 -1.39 -24.80 22.08
CA ASN A 319 -2.61 -24.38 22.74
C ASN A 319 -2.31 -23.11 23.54
N SER A 320 -2.83 -21.97 23.09
CA SER A 320 -2.90 -20.69 23.81
C SER A 320 -1.57 -19.93 24.07
N GLY A 321 -1.23 -19.00 23.18
CA GLY A 321 -0.72 -17.64 23.48
C GLY A 321 0.65 -17.45 24.13
N ASN A 322 1.29 -18.51 24.66
CA ASN A 322 2.46 -18.39 25.52
C ASN A 322 3.71 -19.12 25.00
N ILE A 323 3.67 -19.66 23.78
CA ILE A 323 4.83 -20.35 23.20
C ILE A 323 5.66 -19.35 22.40
N ASN A 324 6.85 -19.05 22.90
CA ASN A 324 7.72 -17.99 22.37
C ASN A 324 8.96 -18.60 21.70
N ILE A 325 9.20 -18.21 20.44
CA ILE A 325 10.53 -18.27 19.84
C ILE A 325 11.15 -16.88 19.96
N LYS A 326 12.18 -16.72 20.77
CA LYS A 326 12.66 -15.40 21.21
C LYS A 326 14.14 -15.21 20.93
N ALA A 327 14.54 -14.16 20.20
CA ALA A 327 15.94 -13.78 20.05
C ALA A 327 16.13 -12.32 20.47
N ASP A 328 15.95 -12.05 21.77
CA ASP A 328 15.87 -10.68 22.25
C ASP A 328 17.19 -10.16 22.80
N GLY A 329 17.56 -8.95 22.40
CA GLY A 329 18.67 -8.20 22.98
C GLY A 329 18.41 -7.93 24.45
N GLY A 330 19.47 -7.91 25.26
CA GLY A 330 19.32 -7.57 26.67
C GLY A 330 18.77 -6.16 26.84
N GLU A 331 17.63 -6.02 27.54
CA GLU A 331 17.13 -4.72 27.99
C GLU A 331 18.10 -4.17 29.06
N SER A 332 18.77 -3.06 28.75
CA SER A 332 19.54 -2.32 29.74
C SER A 332 18.67 -1.21 30.33
N THR A 333 18.70 -1.08 31.65
CA THR A 333 18.11 0.05 32.36
C THR A 333 18.98 1.31 32.26
N VAL A 334 20.23 1.20 31.79
CA VAL A 334 21.16 2.32 31.63
C VAL A 334 21.03 2.92 30.23
N SER A 335 20.69 4.21 30.17
CA SER A 335 20.59 4.98 28.93
C SER A 335 21.84 4.83 28.06
N GLY A 336 21.67 4.46 26.79
CA GLY A 336 22.73 4.38 25.78
C GLY A 336 23.28 2.99 25.44
N GLN A 337 22.88 1.92 26.14
CA GLN A 337 23.48 0.59 25.97
C GLN A 337 22.41 -0.50 25.76
N VAL A 338 21.86 -0.66 24.55
CA VAL A 338 20.95 -1.77 24.22
C VAL A 338 21.54 -2.61 23.08
N GLY A 339 21.53 -3.95 23.22
CA GLY A 339 22.02 -4.88 22.20
C GLY A 339 21.04 -5.08 21.06
N ASN A 340 21.51 -5.43 19.86
CA ASN A 340 20.66 -5.72 18.71
C ASN A 340 19.88 -7.02 18.94
N ALA A 341 18.64 -7.10 18.44
CA ALA A 341 17.93 -8.36 18.44
C ALA A 341 18.59 -9.37 17.49
N GLY A 342 18.30 -10.64 17.71
CA GLY A 342 18.92 -11.75 17.03
C GLY A 342 18.14 -12.20 15.79
N THR A 343 18.45 -13.41 15.32
CA THR A 343 17.78 -13.99 14.15
C THR A 343 16.97 -15.22 14.55
N VAL A 344 15.76 -15.36 14.02
CA VAL A 344 14.98 -16.60 14.05
C VAL A 344 14.82 -17.10 12.62
N GLN A 345 15.31 -18.31 12.33
CA GLN A 345 15.21 -18.95 11.03
C GLN A 345 14.41 -20.25 11.13
N LEU A 346 13.37 -20.41 10.32
CA LEU A 346 12.59 -21.63 10.19
C LEU A 346 12.72 -22.13 8.74
N ASN A 347 13.39 -23.25 8.51
CA ASN A 347 13.69 -23.76 7.18
C ASN A 347 13.06 -25.14 6.95
N ALA A 348 12.03 -25.22 6.10
CA ALA A 348 11.47 -26.48 5.61
C ALA A 348 12.07 -26.83 4.23
N THR A 349 12.98 -27.81 4.21
CA THR A 349 13.83 -28.14 3.05
C THR A 349 13.11 -28.86 1.91
N ALA A 350 11.99 -29.53 2.19
CA ALA A 350 11.24 -30.30 1.20
C ALA A 350 9.73 -30.34 1.50
N GLY A 351 9.23 -29.41 2.31
CA GLY A 351 7.87 -29.47 2.87
C GLY A 351 7.37 -28.14 3.40
N ASN A 352 6.51 -28.20 4.41
CA ASN A 352 5.72 -27.06 4.88
C ASN A 352 6.26 -26.48 6.19
N VAL A 353 6.04 -25.19 6.40
CA VAL A 353 6.08 -24.56 7.72
C VAL A 353 4.65 -24.29 8.19
N THR A 354 4.27 -24.80 9.37
CA THR A 354 2.95 -24.53 9.96
C THR A 354 3.12 -23.89 11.33
N LEU A 355 2.56 -22.68 11.50
CA LEU A 355 2.47 -21.95 12.75
C LEU A 355 1.01 -21.91 13.21
N ASP A 356 0.71 -22.52 14.35
CA ASP A 356 -0.63 -22.53 14.93
C ASP A 356 -0.58 -22.22 16.44
N GLY A 357 -0.97 -21.01 16.83
CA GLY A 357 -0.90 -20.51 18.21
C GLY A 357 0.49 -20.12 18.73
N TYR A 358 1.46 -19.82 17.85
CA TYR A 358 2.85 -19.50 18.22
C TYR A 358 3.20 -18.02 18.14
N LYS A 359 4.01 -17.53 19.09
CA LYS A 359 4.64 -16.21 19.05
C LYS A 359 6.11 -16.34 18.64
N ILE A 360 6.50 -15.69 17.54
CA ILE A 360 7.90 -15.50 17.16
C ILE A 360 8.26 -14.06 17.48
N THR A 361 9.37 -13.82 18.17
CA THR A 361 9.74 -12.50 18.65
C THR A 361 11.24 -12.28 18.56
N THR A 362 11.63 -11.17 17.94
CA THR A 362 12.97 -10.62 18.03
C THR A 362 12.83 -9.17 18.48
N THR A 363 13.15 -8.89 19.74
CA THR A 363 13.19 -7.51 20.26
C THR A 363 14.57 -7.08 20.72
N GLY A 364 15.00 -5.88 20.38
CA GLY A 364 16.31 -5.35 20.78
C GLY A 364 16.45 -3.92 20.28
N ARG A 365 17.59 -3.25 20.49
CA ARG A 365 17.75 -1.83 20.06
C ARG A 365 17.40 -1.64 18.58
N HIS A 366 17.86 -2.56 17.77
CA HIS A 366 17.41 -2.76 16.41
C HIS A 366 16.63 -4.07 16.40
N GLY A 367 15.45 -4.06 15.78
CA GLY A 367 14.66 -5.26 15.58
C GLY A 367 15.47 -6.32 14.83
N GLY A 368 15.20 -7.58 15.14
CA GLY A 368 15.96 -8.70 14.61
C GLY A 368 15.49 -9.12 13.23
N THR A 369 15.89 -10.31 12.82
CA THR A 369 15.40 -10.93 11.58
C THR A 369 14.57 -12.16 11.92
N VAL A 370 13.36 -12.26 11.37
CA VAL A 370 12.56 -13.49 11.33
C VAL A 370 12.50 -13.96 9.90
N ASP A 371 13.08 -15.11 9.61
CA ASP A 371 13.19 -15.68 8.28
C ASP A 371 12.53 -17.06 8.26
N ILE A 372 11.52 -17.24 7.42
CA ILE A 372 10.74 -18.48 7.33
C ILE A 372 10.77 -18.93 5.88
N ASN A 373 11.53 -19.99 5.60
CA ASN A 373 11.71 -20.55 4.28
C ASN A 373 11.03 -21.92 4.20
N ALA A 374 10.23 -22.14 3.17
CA ALA A 374 9.64 -23.44 2.86
C ALA A 374 9.70 -23.72 1.36
N THR A 375 10.04 -24.95 0.95
CA THR A 375 9.85 -25.31 -0.46
C THR A 375 8.37 -25.60 -0.78
N GLY A 376 7.59 -26.03 0.22
CA GLY A 376 6.15 -26.23 0.14
C GLY A 376 5.40 -24.99 0.62
N ASN A 377 4.46 -25.15 1.55
CA ASN A 377 3.56 -24.09 1.99
C ASN A 377 3.99 -23.52 3.34
N ILE A 378 3.81 -22.21 3.54
CA ILE A 378 3.80 -21.57 4.86
C ILE A 378 2.35 -21.33 5.26
N THR A 379 1.91 -21.91 6.37
CA THR A 379 0.59 -21.68 6.94
C THR A 379 0.70 -21.03 8.32
N VAL A 380 0.19 -19.81 8.47
CA VAL A 380 0.10 -19.09 9.75
C VAL A 380 -1.37 -19.01 10.15
N LYS A 381 -1.76 -19.69 11.23
CA LYS A 381 -3.13 -19.76 11.70
C LYS A 381 -3.24 -19.64 13.22
N GLY A 382 -4.47 -19.54 13.70
CA GLY A 382 -4.77 -19.36 15.12
C GLY A 382 -4.27 -17.99 15.61
N ASN A 383 -3.88 -17.90 16.87
CA ASN A 383 -3.30 -16.68 17.45
C ASN A 383 -1.79 -16.58 17.18
N SER A 384 -1.30 -17.11 16.06
CA SER A 384 0.12 -17.04 15.72
C SER A 384 0.49 -15.62 15.29
N TYR A 385 1.65 -15.14 15.73
CA TYR A 385 2.21 -13.90 15.20
C TYR A 385 3.75 -13.86 15.28
N ALA A 386 4.37 -13.17 14.33
CA ALA A 386 5.80 -12.88 14.33
C ALA A 386 6.05 -11.38 14.52
N THR A 387 6.97 -11.04 15.41
CA THR A 387 7.34 -9.64 15.70
C THR A 387 8.85 -9.46 15.59
N ALA A 388 9.29 -8.46 14.82
CA ALA A 388 10.67 -8.02 14.74
C ALA A 388 10.74 -6.54 15.12
N ASN A 389 10.74 -6.27 16.43
CA ASN A 389 10.51 -4.92 16.96
C ASN A 389 11.78 -4.32 17.56
N ALA A 390 11.96 -3.01 17.41
CA ALA A 390 12.92 -2.30 18.24
C ALA A 390 12.38 -2.15 19.68
N SER A 391 13.19 -2.47 20.68
CA SER A 391 12.86 -2.41 22.10
C SER A 391 12.97 -0.98 22.65
N ASN A 392 12.14 -0.69 23.65
CA ASN A 392 11.96 0.63 24.25
C ASN A 392 13.27 1.33 24.64
N ARG A 393 13.32 2.63 24.33
CA ARG A 393 14.07 3.74 24.99
C ARG A 393 15.10 4.49 24.15
N LEU A 394 15.51 4.01 22.97
CA LEU A 394 16.53 4.67 22.14
C LEU A 394 16.24 4.53 20.63
N VAL A 395 16.92 5.33 19.81
CA VAL A 395 16.88 5.28 18.34
C VAL A 395 17.12 3.84 17.84
N GLY A 396 16.14 3.29 17.12
CA GLY A 396 16.10 1.86 16.78
C GLY A 396 15.24 1.55 15.56
N ASN A 397 15.83 0.94 14.53
CA ASN A 397 15.08 0.48 13.36
C ASN A 397 14.32 -0.81 13.68
N GLY A 398 13.09 -0.93 13.19
CA GLY A 398 12.34 -2.17 13.16
C GLY A 398 13.09 -3.25 12.39
N GLY A 399 12.78 -4.50 12.70
CA GLY A 399 13.47 -5.66 12.13
C GLY A 399 12.94 -6.08 10.76
N THR A 400 13.43 -7.21 10.25
CA THR A 400 12.96 -7.78 8.99
C THR A 400 12.17 -9.06 9.26
N ILE A 401 11.04 -9.24 8.60
CA ILE A 401 10.27 -10.49 8.57
C ILE A 401 10.18 -10.94 7.11
N THR A 402 10.74 -12.10 6.78
CA THR A 402 10.68 -12.69 5.44
C THR A 402 10.01 -14.05 5.50
N LEU A 403 9.02 -14.28 4.63
CA LEU A 403 8.39 -15.59 4.40
C LEU A 403 8.56 -15.94 2.92
N ASP A 404 9.30 -17.02 2.63
CA ASP A 404 9.55 -17.51 1.27
C ASP A 404 8.97 -18.92 1.10
N ALA A 405 8.02 -19.11 0.17
CA ALA A 405 7.30 -20.37 -0.02
C ALA A 405 6.82 -20.64 -1.45
N SER A 406 6.27 -21.84 -1.69
CA SER A 406 5.38 -22.06 -2.85
C SER A 406 4.06 -21.33 -2.66
N ASP A 407 3.38 -21.59 -1.54
CA ASP A 407 2.13 -20.91 -1.14
C ASP A 407 2.26 -20.35 0.29
N ILE A 408 1.77 -19.13 0.50
CA ILE A 408 1.70 -18.49 1.82
C ILE A 408 0.22 -18.28 2.18
N ALA A 409 -0.23 -18.94 3.24
CA ALA A 409 -1.60 -18.80 3.76
C ALA A 409 -1.57 -18.23 5.18
N ILE A 410 -2.11 -17.03 5.36
CA ILE A 410 -2.24 -16.38 6.67
C ILE A 410 -3.73 -16.29 7.02
N THR A 411 -4.13 -16.98 8.08
CA THR A 411 -5.48 -16.90 8.66
C THR A 411 -5.38 -16.19 10.00
N ALA A 412 -5.61 -14.89 10.00
CA ALA A 412 -5.57 -14.08 11.22
C ALA A 412 -6.81 -14.37 12.08
N HIS A 413 -6.59 -14.83 13.31
CA HIS A 413 -7.63 -15.14 14.27
C HIS A 413 -7.61 -14.11 15.41
N ASN A 414 -8.78 -13.54 15.74
CA ASN A 414 -8.96 -12.56 16.81
C ASN A 414 -8.01 -11.34 16.75
N ALA A 415 -7.94 -10.56 17.83
CA ALA A 415 -7.57 -9.15 17.88
C ALA A 415 -6.09 -8.76 17.65
N TYR A 416 -5.22 -9.69 17.27
CA TYR A 416 -3.78 -9.45 17.23
C TYR A 416 -3.27 -9.30 15.79
N GLU A 417 -2.26 -8.43 15.61
CA GLU A 417 -1.52 -8.32 14.35
C GLU A 417 -0.70 -9.60 14.14
N THR A 418 -0.67 -10.12 12.90
CA THR A 418 -0.02 -11.41 12.62
C THR A 418 1.47 -11.25 12.33
N LEU A 419 1.87 -10.26 11.55
CA LEU A 419 3.28 -9.96 11.29
C LEU A 419 3.53 -8.49 11.62
N ILE A 420 4.46 -8.22 12.54
CA ILE A 420 4.75 -6.89 13.08
C ILE A 420 6.23 -6.58 12.96
N ALA A 421 6.59 -5.52 12.25
CA ALA A 421 7.95 -5.00 12.16
C ALA A 421 7.95 -3.52 12.60
N ASP A 422 7.88 -3.28 13.91
CA ASP A 422 7.67 -1.95 14.50
C ASP A 422 8.96 -1.32 15.06
N GLY A 423 9.13 -0.01 14.83
CA GLY A 423 10.25 0.81 15.27
C GLY A 423 10.24 1.26 16.74
N THR A 424 9.15 1.10 17.52
CA THR A 424 9.14 1.10 19.03
C THR A 424 7.72 1.26 19.61
N GLN A 425 7.44 0.59 20.73
CA GLN A 425 6.11 0.53 21.36
C GLN A 425 5.94 1.37 22.65
N ASP A 426 6.95 2.05 23.20
CA ASP A 426 6.75 2.89 24.40
C ASP A 426 6.13 4.25 24.04
N PRO A 427 4.87 4.53 24.42
CA PRO A 427 4.34 5.88 24.30
C PRO A 427 4.97 6.86 25.32
N ASN A 428 5.69 6.39 26.35
CA ASN A 428 6.18 7.24 27.44
C ASN A 428 7.64 7.71 27.25
N VAL A 429 8.32 7.31 26.17
CA VAL A 429 9.71 7.72 25.91
C VAL A 429 9.72 8.96 25.02
N LEU A 430 10.26 10.05 25.57
CA LEU A 430 10.30 11.38 24.96
C LEU A 430 11.37 11.55 23.86
N THR A 431 12.32 10.61 23.72
CA THR A 431 13.49 10.77 22.84
C THR A 431 13.88 9.44 22.15
N GLY A 432 13.69 9.32 20.84
CA GLY A 432 14.17 8.19 20.03
C GLY A 432 13.48 8.06 18.67
N GLN A 433 14.22 8.27 17.57
CA GLN A 433 13.75 8.04 16.20
C GLN A 433 13.80 6.54 15.89
N GLY A 434 12.68 5.91 15.56
CA GLY A 434 12.65 4.50 15.21
C GLY A 434 11.97 4.27 13.89
N ASN A 435 12.72 3.92 12.86
CA ASN A 435 12.19 3.60 11.55
C ASN A 435 11.45 2.25 11.61
N GLY A 436 10.36 2.11 10.87
CA GLY A 436 9.65 0.85 10.74
C GLY A 436 10.50 -0.22 10.06
N GLY A 437 10.20 -1.48 10.35
CA GLY A 437 10.92 -2.61 9.77
C GLY A 437 10.43 -2.98 8.37
N THR A 438 10.90 -4.11 7.84
CA THR A 438 10.46 -4.64 6.54
C THR A 438 9.71 -5.96 6.72
N ILE A 439 8.59 -6.13 6.02
CA ILE A 439 7.88 -7.40 5.89
C ILE A 439 7.88 -7.79 4.41
N ALA A 440 8.44 -8.95 4.07
CA ALA A 440 8.46 -9.51 2.73
C ALA A 440 7.79 -10.88 2.69
N LEU A 441 6.79 -11.06 1.82
CA LEU A 441 6.14 -12.34 1.55
C LEU A 441 6.40 -12.71 0.08
N ASN A 442 7.21 -13.73 -0.18
CA ASN A 442 7.51 -14.19 -1.53
C ASN A 442 6.95 -15.60 -1.74
N ALA A 443 5.92 -15.73 -2.56
CA ALA A 443 5.31 -17.00 -2.94
C ALA A 443 5.50 -17.24 -4.44
N THR A 444 5.91 -18.44 -4.85
CA THR A 444 5.95 -18.77 -6.29
C THR A 444 4.55 -18.97 -6.89
N ASN A 445 3.57 -19.38 -6.07
CA ASN A 445 2.20 -19.70 -6.49
C ASN A 445 1.20 -18.67 -5.93
N ALA A 446 0.81 -18.75 -4.65
CA ALA A 446 -0.21 -17.86 -4.11
C ALA A 446 0.11 -17.30 -2.73
N ILE A 447 -0.35 -16.06 -2.50
CA ILE A 447 -0.43 -15.44 -1.18
C ILE A 447 -1.91 -15.26 -0.86
N GLY A 448 -2.41 -15.96 0.17
CA GLY A 448 -3.77 -15.86 0.68
C GLY A 448 -3.79 -15.31 2.09
N ILE A 449 -4.38 -14.13 2.29
CA ILE A 449 -4.56 -13.51 3.60
C ILE A 449 -6.05 -13.45 3.91
N THR A 450 -6.46 -14.21 4.91
CA THR A 450 -7.85 -14.25 5.38
C THR A 450 -7.93 -13.74 6.81
N SER A 451 -8.85 -12.82 7.06
CA SER A 451 -9.15 -12.32 8.41
C SER A 451 -10.57 -12.71 8.80
N THR A 452 -10.70 -13.39 9.94
CA THR A 452 -11.98 -13.78 10.54
C THR A 452 -12.14 -13.07 11.88
N ALA A 453 -12.47 -11.77 11.87
CA ALA A 453 -12.62 -10.99 13.09
C ALA A 453 -14.06 -11.10 13.65
N VAL A 454 -14.18 -11.48 14.94
CA VAL A 454 -15.48 -11.69 15.62
C VAL A 454 -15.82 -10.57 16.64
N SER A 455 -14.97 -9.54 16.84
CA SER A 455 -15.24 -8.50 17.86
C SER A 455 -14.95 -7.05 17.44
N SER A 456 -15.82 -6.15 17.90
CA SER A 456 -15.97 -4.75 17.46
C SER A 456 -14.97 -3.74 18.06
N GLY A 457 -13.89 -4.18 18.71
CA GLY A 457 -13.09 -3.30 19.57
C GLY A 457 -11.63 -3.04 19.18
N ILE A 458 -10.98 -3.91 18.41
CA ILE A 458 -9.50 -3.88 18.31
C ILE A 458 -9.04 -3.57 16.89
N LYS A 459 -8.19 -2.54 16.78
CA LYS A 459 -7.71 -1.89 15.55
C LYS A 459 -6.35 -2.46 15.14
N THR A 460 -6.32 -3.60 14.47
CA THR A 460 -5.03 -4.21 14.10
C THR A 460 -5.06 -4.67 12.65
N ALA A 461 -3.96 -4.41 11.94
CA ALA A 461 -3.76 -4.92 10.59
C ALA A 461 -3.11 -6.31 10.63
N VAL A 462 -3.24 -7.10 9.57
CA VAL A 462 -2.58 -8.41 9.51
C VAL A 462 -1.07 -8.24 9.38
N LEU A 463 -0.64 -7.31 8.53
CA LEU A 463 0.74 -6.92 8.27
C LEU A 463 0.95 -5.47 8.74
N THR A 464 1.84 -5.28 9.71
CA THR A 464 2.11 -3.97 10.30
C THR A 464 3.60 -3.67 10.27
N ALA A 465 4.04 -2.67 9.50
CA ALA A 465 5.42 -2.20 9.48
C ALA A 465 5.45 -0.70 9.79
N ARG A 466 5.50 -0.36 11.08
CA ARG A 466 5.24 1.02 11.56
C ARG A 466 6.49 1.66 12.13
N GLY A 467 6.61 2.97 11.91
CA GLY A 467 7.55 3.81 12.63
C GLY A 467 7.15 3.99 14.10
N SER A 468 8.10 4.45 14.91
CA SER A 468 7.95 4.72 16.34
C SER A 468 6.74 5.58 16.70
N ASN A 469 6.03 5.27 17.79
CA ASN A 469 5.04 6.19 18.36
C ASN A 469 5.66 7.27 19.29
N SER A 470 6.97 7.47 19.27
CA SER A 470 7.67 8.47 20.10
C SER A 470 7.51 9.91 19.56
N GLN A 471 7.84 10.90 20.39
CA GLN A 471 7.80 12.32 20.03
C GLN A 471 8.73 12.70 18.88
N THR A 472 9.79 11.93 18.66
CA THR A 472 10.71 12.09 17.53
C THR A 472 10.32 11.16 16.38
N PRO A 473 10.28 11.62 15.13
CA PRO A 473 9.73 10.87 14.03
C PRO A 473 10.66 9.71 13.66
N GLY A 474 10.06 8.60 13.28
CA GLY A 474 10.75 7.58 12.50
C GLY A 474 9.90 7.26 11.28
N ASP A 475 10.59 6.90 10.21
CA ASP A 475 9.95 6.57 8.93
C ASP A 475 9.10 5.31 9.09
N GLY A 476 8.06 5.16 8.28
CA GLY A 476 7.29 3.93 8.21
C GLY A 476 8.12 2.78 7.62
N GLY A 477 7.67 1.56 7.86
CA GLY A 477 8.33 0.36 7.34
C GLY A 477 7.81 -0.05 5.97
N ASN A 478 8.48 -0.99 5.32
CA ASN A 478 8.07 -1.47 3.99
C ASN A 478 7.34 -2.82 4.07
N VAL A 479 6.27 -2.99 3.30
CA VAL A 479 5.57 -4.26 3.11
C VAL A 479 5.63 -4.64 1.63
N THR A 480 6.28 -5.75 1.31
CA THR A 480 6.41 -6.28 -0.06
C THR A 480 5.77 -7.66 -0.16
N LEU A 481 4.86 -7.84 -1.12
CA LEU A 481 4.26 -9.14 -1.43
C LEU A 481 4.51 -9.46 -2.90
N THR A 482 5.15 -10.60 -3.16
CA THR A 482 5.40 -11.10 -4.51
C THR A 482 4.78 -12.48 -4.64
N GLY A 483 3.79 -12.63 -5.52
CA GLY A 483 3.05 -13.88 -5.70
C GLY A 483 2.69 -14.13 -7.16
N ASN A 484 2.40 -15.37 -7.56
CA ASN A 484 1.71 -15.57 -8.84
C ASN A 484 0.22 -15.17 -8.73
N SER A 485 -0.44 -15.40 -7.59
CA SER A 485 -1.74 -14.83 -7.25
C SER A 485 -1.73 -14.24 -5.84
N ILE A 486 -2.38 -13.10 -5.63
CA ILE A 486 -2.52 -12.45 -4.31
C ILE A 486 -4.00 -12.26 -4.00
N ALA A 487 -4.46 -12.77 -2.86
CA ALA A 487 -5.84 -12.66 -2.43
C ALA A 487 -5.96 -12.21 -0.96
N PHE A 488 -6.75 -11.17 -0.73
CA PHE A 488 -7.16 -10.72 0.58
C PHE A 488 -8.67 -10.89 0.74
N ASN A 489 -9.09 -11.61 1.77
CA ASN A 489 -10.50 -11.87 2.04
C ASN A 489 -10.84 -11.56 3.49
N GLU A 490 -11.67 -10.54 3.72
CA GLU A 490 -12.22 -10.26 5.04
C GLU A 490 -13.63 -10.86 5.15
N THR A 491 -13.82 -11.78 6.10
CA THR A 491 -15.14 -12.31 6.43
C THR A 491 -15.67 -11.55 7.64
N VAL A 492 -16.23 -10.36 7.42
CA VAL A 492 -16.79 -9.52 8.50
C VAL A 492 -18.31 -9.50 8.47
N THR A 493 -18.93 -9.82 9.60
CA THR A 493 -20.38 -9.79 9.84
C THR A 493 -20.93 -8.44 10.30
N THR A 494 -20.07 -7.44 10.59
CA THR A 494 -20.49 -6.12 11.11
C THR A 494 -19.95 -4.94 10.28
N ASN A 495 -20.75 -3.89 10.08
CA ASN A 495 -20.46 -2.78 9.15
C ASN A 495 -19.37 -1.78 9.60
N ASN A 496 -18.56 -2.09 10.63
CA ASN A 496 -17.54 -1.18 11.14
C ASN A 496 -16.15 -1.46 10.54
N PHE A 497 -15.90 -0.89 9.34
CA PHE A 497 -14.66 -1.02 8.54
C PHE A 497 -13.45 -0.27 9.13
N LYS A 498 -12.98 -0.63 10.32
CA LYS A 498 -11.79 -0.02 10.94
C LYS A 498 -10.51 -0.85 10.84
N ARG A 499 -10.53 -2.03 10.22
CA ARG A 499 -9.38 -2.95 10.18
C ARG A 499 -8.73 -2.96 8.80
N GLY A 500 -7.40 -2.91 8.77
CA GLY A 500 -6.59 -3.04 7.55
C GLY A 500 -6.01 -4.43 7.37
N PHE A 501 -5.63 -4.80 6.16
CA PHE A 501 -4.72 -5.92 5.93
C PHE A 501 -3.27 -5.47 6.06
N ILE A 502 -2.96 -4.28 5.54
CA ILE A 502 -1.61 -3.72 5.51
C ILE A 502 -1.64 -2.34 6.16
N ASN A 503 -0.70 -2.11 7.06
CA ASN A 503 -0.49 -0.85 7.77
C ASN A 503 1.01 -0.52 7.81
N VAL A 504 1.43 0.40 6.96
CA VAL A 504 2.83 0.85 6.82
C VAL A 504 3.03 2.28 7.33
N ASN A 505 2.29 2.64 8.38
CA ASN A 505 2.24 4.01 8.85
C ASN A 505 3.58 4.50 9.45
N GLY A 506 3.95 5.74 9.13
CA GLY A 506 5.03 6.47 9.78
C GLY A 506 4.75 6.74 11.26
N GLY A 507 5.80 7.09 12.00
CA GLY A 507 5.71 7.38 13.42
C GLY A 507 4.79 8.56 13.77
N ARG A 508 4.16 8.54 14.95
CA ARG A 508 3.30 9.64 15.43
C ARG A 508 4.10 10.64 16.24
N GLY A 509 4.62 11.69 15.60
CA GLY A 509 5.33 12.77 16.30
C GLY A 509 4.39 13.75 17.03
N TYR A 510 4.79 14.20 18.22
CA TYR A 510 4.07 15.23 19.01
C TYR A 510 4.64 16.64 18.81
N THR A 511 5.85 16.79 18.25
CA THR A 511 6.54 18.09 18.17
C THR A 511 7.27 18.26 16.83
N GLY A 512 6.61 18.86 15.84
CA GLY A 512 7.26 19.61 14.76
C GLY A 512 8.29 18.88 13.89
N SER A 513 8.20 17.56 13.74
CA SER A 513 9.27 16.77 13.15
C SER A 513 8.72 15.78 12.10
N ASN A 514 9.53 15.53 11.07
CA ASN A 514 9.14 14.88 9.82
C ASN A 514 9.54 13.40 9.85
N GLY A 515 8.58 12.49 9.73
CA GLY A 515 8.84 11.07 9.51
C GLY A 515 8.01 10.63 8.32
N ASP A 516 8.64 9.94 7.39
CA ASP A 516 8.00 9.57 6.12
C ASP A 516 7.07 8.36 6.32
N GLY A 517 6.06 8.24 5.46
CA GLY A 517 5.23 7.06 5.38
C GLY A 517 6.00 5.88 4.79
N GLY A 518 5.72 4.67 5.29
CA GLY A 518 6.28 3.45 4.74
C GLY A 518 5.56 3.02 3.48
N SER A 519 6.17 2.19 2.64
CA SER A 519 5.59 1.80 1.34
C SER A 519 5.00 0.39 1.36
N ALA A 520 3.92 0.18 0.60
CA ALA A 520 3.29 -1.12 0.37
C ALA A 520 3.34 -1.49 -1.12
N THR A 521 4.11 -2.52 -1.48
CA THR A 521 4.24 -3.00 -2.86
C THR A 521 3.73 -4.42 -2.99
N LEU A 522 2.70 -4.64 -3.81
CA LEU A 522 2.11 -5.93 -4.09
C LEU A 522 2.26 -6.23 -5.59
N THR A 523 2.94 -7.33 -5.93
CA THR A 523 3.17 -7.75 -7.31
C THR A 523 2.61 -9.16 -7.51
N SER A 524 1.64 -9.29 -8.42
CA SER A 524 1.02 -10.56 -8.82
C SER A 524 1.36 -10.89 -10.27
N ALA A 525 1.74 -12.14 -10.57
CA ALA A 525 2.02 -12.58 -11.94
C ALA A 525 0.77 -13.08 -12.71
N THR A 526 -0.40 -13.22 -12.07
CA THR A 526 -1.67 -13.58 -12.73
C THR A 526 -2.85 -12.78 -12.22
N THR A 527 -3.26 -12.92 -10.96
CA THR A 527 -4.45 -12.24 -10.44
C THR A 527 -4.20 -11.61 -9.09
N MET A 528 -4.79 -10.44 -8.85
CA MET A 528 -4.81 -9.80 -7.55
C MET A 528 -6.26 -9.48 -7.17
N THR A 529 -6.73 -9.99 -6.04
CA THR A 529 -8.08 -9.75 -5.52
C THR A 529 -8.02 -9.24 -4.10
N ILE A 530 -8.56 -8.05 -3.85
CA ILE A 530 -8.70 -7.47 -2.51
C ILE A 530 -10.18 -7.27 -2.24
N ASN A 531 -10.74 -8.09 -1.35
CA ASN A 531 -12.14 -8.01 -0.96
C ASN A 531 -12.27 -7.54 0.49
N ARG A 532 -12.90 -6.38 0.66
CA ARG A 532 -13.06 -5.67 1.94
C ARG A 532 -11.75 -5.33 2.62
N GLY A 533 -10.70 -5.06 1.84
CA GLY A 533 -9.38 -4.78 2.38
C GLY A 533 -9.12 -3.32 2.66
N LYS A 534 -8.40 -3.04 3.75
CA LYS A 534 -7.78 -1.73 3.93
C LYS A 534 -6.25 -1.79 3.83
N ILE A 535 -5.67 -0.96 2.99
CA ILE A 535 -4.21 -0.74 2.88
C ILE A 535 -3.96 0.71 3.27
N ASP A 536 -3.11 0.94 4.26
CA ASP A 536 -2.85 2.26 4.85
C ASP A 536 -1.35 2.56 4.87
N ALA A 537 -0.94 3.60 4.13
CA ALA A 537 0.43 4.11 4.04
C ALA A 537 0.47 5.59 4.44
N SER A 538 0.06 5.88 5.67
CA SER A 538 0.00 7.25 6.18
C SER A 538 1.26 7.67 6.94
N ALA A 539 1.77 8.87 6.67
CA ALA A 539 2.68 9.59 7.56
C ALA A 539 1.88 10.11 8.78
N GLY A 540 2.54 10.15 9.95
CA GLY A 540 1.96 10.33 11.29
C GLY A 540 0.57 11.00 11.42
N ILE A 541 -0.42 10.25 11.94
CA ILE A 541 -1.76 10.77 12.25
C ILE A 541 -1.72 11.61 13.54
N ASN A 542 -1.99 12.91 13.42
CA ASN A 542 -2.05 13.85 14.53
C ASN A 542 -3.12 13.45 15.57
N GLN A 543 -2.72 13.21 16.82
CA GLN A 543 -3.65 13.09 17.94
C GLN A 543 -4.08 14.50 18.38
N SER A 544 -5.30 14.90 18.02
CA SER A 544 -6.10 15.91 18.71
C SER A 544 -5.43 17.29 18.93
N GLY A 545 -5.28 18.08 17.86
CA GLY A 545 -5.80 19.45 17.85
C GLY A 545 -4.86 20.66 17.93
N VAL A 546 -3.53 20.55 18.08
CA VAL A 546 -2.69 21.77 18.33
C VAL A 546 -1.34 21.84 17.59
N VAL A 547 -1.00 20.90 16.69
CA VAL A 547 0.31 20.96 15.99
C VAL A 547 0.10 21.21 14.49
N THR A 548 0.56 22.36 14.01
CA THR A 548 0.33 22.88 12.63
C THR A 548 1.49 22.66 11.66
N ASN A 549 2.61 22.06 12.07
CA ASN A 549 3.79 21.84 11.23
C ASN A 549 4.31 20.40 11.38
N LEU A 550 3.85 19.48 10.54
CA LEU A 550 4.50 18.19 10.28
C LEU A 550 4.89 18.24 8.79
N ASN A 551 6.04 17.73 8.34
CA ASN A 551 6.39 17.72 6.91
C ASN A 551 6.93 16.34 6.47
N GLY A 552 6.24 15.25 6.82
CA GLY A 552 6.62 13.91 6.35
C GLY A 552 5.96 13.55 5.03
N ASP A 553 6.68 12.78 4.19
CA ASP A 553 6.19 12.35 2.87
C ASP A 553 5.20 11.18 3.01
N ALA A 554 4.21 11.06 2.12
CA ALA A 554 3.32 9.89 2.14
C ALA A 554 4.08 8.68 1.57
N GLY A 555 3.82 7.49 2.09
CA GLY A 555 4.39 6.28 1.52
C GLY A 555 3.68 5.87 0.22
N ASP A 556 4.38 5.11 -0.62
CA ASP A 556 3.82 4.62 -1.89
C ASP A 556 2.96 3.37 -1.69
N ILE A 557 1.87 3.25 -2.44
CA ILE A 557 1.07 2.02 -2.55
C ILE A 557 1.07 1.56 -4.00
N ASN A 558 1.82 0.50 -4.30
CA ASN A 558 1.97 -0.04 -5.64
C ASN A 558 1.29 -1.41 -5.75
N LEU A 559 0.14 -1.49 -6.43
CA LEU A 559 -0.57 -2.74 -6.72
C LEU A 559 -0.41 -3.09 -8.20
N THR A 560 0.47 -4.04 -8.52
CA THR A 560 0.72 -4.47 -9.90
C THR A 560 0.30 -5.93 -10.09
N SER A 561 -0.58 -6.20 -11.05
CA SER A 561 -0.99 -7.54 -11.46
C SER A 561 -0.67 -7.76 -12.93
N ALA A 562 -0.09 -8.89 -13.32
CA ALA A 562 0.10 -9.16 -14.73
C ALA A 562 -1.26 -9.39 -15.41
N GLY A 563 -2.17 -10.17 -14.81
CA GLY A 563 -3.56 -10.29 -15.25
C GLY A 563 -4.51 -9.43 -14.40
N ALA A 564 -5.68 -9.92 -14.02
CA ALA A 564 -6.75 -9.09 -13.45
C ALA A 564 -6.38 -8.50 -12.07
N LEU A 565 -6.79 -7.25 -11.83
CA LEU A 565 -6.74 -6.58 -10.53
C LEU A 565 -8.18 -6.22 -10.11
N THR A 566 -8.66 -6.83 -9.03
CA THR A 566 -10.03 -6.62 -8.52
C THR A 566 -9.99 -6.12 -7.09
N LEU A 567 -10.48 -4.89 -6.87
CA LEU A 567 -10.69 -4.28 -5.56
C LEU A 567 -12.19 -4.18 -5.31
N THR A 568 -12.69 -4.75 -4.21
CA THR A 568 -14.12 -4.74 -3.89
C THR A 568 -14.32 -4.32 -2.43
N ASN A 569 -15.18 -3.33 -2.18
CA ASN A 569 -15.48 -2.77 -0.86
C ASN A 569 -14.21 -2.41 -0.05
N SER A 570 -13.15 -1.98 -0.74
CA SER A 570 -11.82 -1.81 -0.17
C SER A 570 -11.49 -0.33 0.09
N THR A 571 -10.64 -0.05 1.06
CA THR A 571 -10.17 1.29 1.42
C THR A 571 -8.66 1.35 1.28
N ILE A 572 -8.15 2.06 0.28
CA ILE A 572 -6.72 2.18 0.05
C ILE A 572 -6.36 3.64 0.30
N THR A 573 -5.43 3.90 1.21
CA THR A 573 -5.14 5.26 1.63
C THR A 573 -3.65 5.46 1.81
N ALA A 574 -3.08 6.41 1.09
CA ALA A 574 -1.76 6.97 1.36
C ALA A 574 -1.96 8.42 1.81
N ASN A 575 -1.48 8.78 3.00
CA ASN A 575 -1.85 10.05 3.63
C ASN A 575 -0.64 10.72 4.27
N ALA A 576 -0.17 11.81 3.67
CA ALA A 576 0.67 12.81 4.31
C ALA A 576 -0.21 13.99 4.73
N ARG A 577 -0.10 14.39 6.00
CA ARG A 577 -0.71 15.64 6.49
C ARG A 577 0.41 16.51 6.97
N GLY A 578 0.78 17.54 6.22
CA GLY A 578 1.92 18.34 6.63
C GLY A 578 2.51 19.34 5.64
N ASN A 579 2.63 20.61 6.09
CA ASN A 579 3.04 21.77 5.29
C ASN A 579 4.42 21.57 4.62
N GLY A 580 4.44 20.96 3.44
CA GLY A 580 5.64 20.83 2.59
C GLY A 580 6.28 19.44 2.52
N GLY A 581 5.61 18.37 2.94
CA GLY A 581 6.00 17.00 2.58
C GLY A 581 5.75 16.72 1.09
N GLY A 582 6.61 15.91 0.47
CA GLY A 582 6.41 15.31 -0.85
C GLY A 582 5.22 14.35 -0.87
N GLY A 583 4.48 14.35 -1.98
CA GLY A 583 3.39 13.41 -2.18
C GLY A 583 3.92 12.02 -2.45
N GLY A 584 3.34 11.03 -1.77
CA GLY A 584 3.44 9.64 -2.19
C GLY A 584 2.65 9.41 -3.49
N SER A 585 2.71 8.17 -3.97
CA SER A 585 1.97 7.70 -5.14
C SER A 585 1.12 6.48 -4.82
N MET A 586 -0.03 6.35 -5.46
CA MET A 586 -0.81 5.11 -5.51
C MET A 586 -0.91 4.63 -6.96
N LEU A 587 -0.45 3.43 -7.24
CA LEU A 587 -0.51 2.80 -8.55
C LEU A 587 -1.38 1.54 -8.51
N PHE A 588 -2.43 1.50 -9.32
CA PHE A 588 -3.28 0.33 -9.57
C PHE A 588 -3.08 -0.15 -11.00
N LYS A 589 -2.24 -1.16 -11.20
CA LYS A 589 -1.80 -1.58 -12.54
C LYS A 589 -2.20 -3.03 -12.87
N SER A 590 -2.79 -3.23 -14.04
CA SER A 590 -2.91 -4.51 -14.73
C SER A 590 -2.17 -4.49 -16.07
N ASN A 591 -1.31 -5.47 -16.34
CA ASN A 591 -0.53 -5.52 -17.60
C ASN A 591 -1.26 -6.21 -18.76
N SER A 592 -2.16 -7.14 -18.49
CA SER A 592 -2.76 -7.99 -19.52
C SER A 592 -4.26 -8.18 -19.36
N SER A 593 -4.93 -7.51 -18.42
CA SER A 593 -6.34 -7.71 -18.14
C SER A 593 -7.02 -6.46 -17.56
N ASN A 594 -8.19 -6.66 -16.98
CA ASN A 594 -9.04 -5.60 -16.46
C ASN A 594 -8.60 -5.15 -15.06
N VAL A 595 -8.82 -3.87 -14.76
CA VAL A 595 -8.82 -3.33 -13.39
C VAL A 595 -10.27 -3.07 -12.98
N THR A 596 -10.75 -3.74 -11.94
CA THR A 596 -12.13 -3.59 -11.43
C THR A 596 -12.12 -3.02 -10.01
N LEU A 597 -12.81 -1.91 -9.81
CA LEU A 597 -12.86 -1.15 -8.56
C LEU A 597 -14.32 -0.99 -8.11
N THR A 598 -14.80 -1.87 -7.25
CA THR A 598 -16.21 -1.86 -6.80
C THR A 598 -16.29 -1.33 -5.38
N ASN A 599 -17.07 -0.27 -5.11
CA ASN A 599 -17.21 0.38 -3.81
C ASN A 599 -15.85 0.63 -3.13
N THR A 600 -14.86 0.99 -3.94
CA THR A 600 -13.49 1.15 -3.47
C THR A 600 -13.24 2.63 -3.21
N PHE A 601 -12.78 2.94 -2.00
CA PHE A 601 -12.31 4.26 -1.64
C PHE A 601 -10.79 4.24 -1.73
N ALA A 602 -10.23 4.77 -2.82
CA ALA A 602 -8.80 4.92 -2.96
C ALA A 602 -8.47 6.41 -2.90
N GLY A 603 -7.79 6.80 -1.84
CA GLY A 603 -7.64 8.18 -1.47
C GLY A 603 -6.23 8.54 -1.11
N MET A 604 -5.69 9.54 -1.78
CA MET A 604 -4.47 10.18 -1.34
C MET A 604 -4.76 11.52 -0.69
N PHE A 605 -4.15 11.76 0.45
CA PHE A 605 -4.05 13.09 1.05
C PHE A 605 -2.57 13.45 1.08
N SER A 606 -2.19 14.56 0.48
CA SER A 606 -0.82 15.07 0.58
C SER A 606 -0.86 16.59 0.50
N ASP A 607 0.17 17.24 1.02
CA ASP A 607 0.31 18.69 0.90
C ASP A 607 0.94 19.10 -0.44
N ASN A 608 1.56 18.18 -1.18
CA ASN A 608 2.00 18.40 -2.57
C ASN A 608 2.00 17.07 -3.36
N THR A 609 1.73 17.12 -4.67
CA THR A 609 1.98 16.03 -5.66
C THR A 609 1.42 14.63 -5.36
N ALA A 610 0.32 14.49 -4.62
CA ALA A 610 -0.35 13.18 -4.53
C ALA A 610 -0.71 12.67 -5.94
N GLN A 611 -0.28 11.46 -6.31
CA GLN A 611 -0.59 10.89 -7.62
C GLN A 611 -1.35 9.58 -7.46
N VAL A 612 -2.55 9.51 -8.01
CA VAL A 612 -3.31 8.25 -8.10
C VAL A 612 -3.37 7.82 -9.55
N THR A 613 -2.63 6.77 -9.90
CA THR A 613 -2.61 6.21 -11.25
C THR A 613 -3.37 4.88 -11.29
N VAL A 614 -4.36 4.77 -12.17
CA VAL A 614 -5.02 3.51 -12.52
C VAL A 614 -4.62 3.15 -13.95
N GLN A 615 -3.97 2.00 -14.14
CA GLN A 615 -3.46 1.56 -15.44
C GLN A 615 -3.97 0.18 -15.83
N ALA A 616 -4.59 0.03 -17.00
CA ALA A 616 -4.91 -1.26 -17.61
C ALA A 616 -4.31 -1.36 -19.02
N SER A 617 -3.24 -2.12 -19.20
CA SER A 617 -2.48 -2.02 -20.46
C SER A 617 -3.19 -2.68 -21.65
N ASN A 618 -3.99 -3.73 -21.41
CA ASN A 618 -4.67 -4.52 -22.45
C ASN A 618 -6.13 -4.88 -22.10
N GLY A 619 -6.75 -4.22 -21.11
CA GLY A 619 -8.10 -4.54 -20.66
C GLY A 619 -8.92 -3.30 -20.31
N SER A 620 -10.13 -3.52 -19.78
CA SER A 620 -11.02 -2.45 -19.33
C SER A 620 -10.71 -2.00 -17.91
N ILE A 621 -10.98 -0.72 -17.63
CA ILE A 621 -11.11 -0.23 -16.26
C ILE A 621 -12.61 -0.13 -15.96
N THR A 622 -13.06 -0.73 -14.86
CA THR A 622 -14.44 -0.61 -14.40
C THR A 622 -14.44 -0.13 -12.97
N GLN A 623 -15.00 1.05 -12.71
CA GLN A 623 -15.27 1.51 -11.36
C GLN A 623 -16.77 1.48 -11.11
N SER A 624 -17.20 0.83 -10.02
CA SER A 624 -18.61 0.74 -9.65
C SER A 624 -18.84 1.08 -8.19
N GLY A 625 -19.27 2.30 -7.91
CA GLY A 625 -19.35 2.86 -6.58
C GLY A 625 -17.97 3.18 -5.98
N GLY A 626 -17.94 4.07 -5.00
CA GLY A 626 -16.73 4.50 -4.32
C GLY A 626 -16.10 5.75 -4.93
N GLU A 627 -14.89 6.10 -4.49
CA GLU A 627 -14.22 7.34 -4.88
C GLU A 627 -12.73 7.05 -5.10
N LEU A 628 -12.22 7.52 -6.24
CA LEU A 628 -10.80 7.68 -6.52
C LEU A 628 -10.48 9.15 -6.39
N TYR A 629 -9.66 9.51 -5.42
CA TYR A 629 -9.29 10.90 -5.24
C TYR A 629 -7.82 11.11 -4.90
N ALA A 630 -7.26 12.18 -5.45
CA ALA A 630 -5.99 12.74 -5.06
C ALA A 630 -6.26 14.13 -4.48
N ARG A 631 -6.05 14.28 -3.17
CA ARG A 631 -6.41 15.48 -2.43
C ARG A 631 -5.20 16.19 -1.85
N GLY A 632 -5.00 17.42 -2.32
CA GLY A 632 -4.13 18.42 -1.70
C GLY A 632 -4.70 18.85 -0.35
N VAL A 633 -3.98 18.74 0.77
CA VAL A 633 -4.36 19.30 2.08
C VAL A 633 -3.29 20.29 2.54
N GLY A 634 -3.62 21.33 3.32
CA GLY A 634 -2.60 22.26 3.88
C GLY A 634 -2.36 23.55 3.08
N THR A 635 -1.86 24.60 3.76
CA THR A 635 -2.04 26.05 3.44
C THR A 635 -1.50 26.57 2.10
N GLY A 636 -0.81 25.75 1.31
CA GLY A 636 -0.29 26.12 0.00
C GLY A 636 -0.17 24.96 -1.00
N GLY A 637 -0.80 23.82 -0.73
CA GLY A 637 -0.64 22.62 -1.55
C GLY A 637 -1.31 22.73 -2.91
N SER A 638 -0.63 22.30 -3.97
CA SER A 638 -1.30 22.05 -5.26
C SER A 638 -2.10 20.75 -5.16
N GLY A 639 -3.27 20.69 -5.77
CA GLY A 639 -4.11 19.49 -5.79
C GLY A 639 -3.35 18.33 -6.42
N GLY A 640 -3.64 17.11 -5.96
CA GLY A 640 -2.99 15.91 -6.48
C GLY A 640 -3.45 15.54 -7.89
N ASN A 641 -2.65 14.77 -8.62
CA ASN A 641 -3.00 14.26 -9.94
C ASN A 641 -3.73 12.92 -9.84
N VAL A 642 -4.75 12.73 -10.67
CA VAL A 642 -5.41 11.44 -10.89
C VAL A 642 -5.23 11.06 -12.36
N ASP A 643 -4.46 10.01 -12.61
CA ASP A 643 -4.19 9.53 -13.96
C ASP A 643 -4.91 8.20 -14.19
N VAL A 644 -5.69 8.11 -15.26
CA VAL A 644 -6.39 6.89 -15.68
C VAL A 644 -5.93 6.53 -17.07
N ILE A 645 -5.11 5.49 -17.19
CA ILE A 645 -4.42 5.12 -18.44
C ILE A 645 -4.84 3.72 -18.88
N PHE A 646 -5.40 3.57 -20.08
CA PHE A 646 -5.75 2.25 -20.64
C PHE A 646 -5.36 2.16 -22.12
N SER A 647 -4.24 1.47 -22.40
CA SER A 647 -3.38 1.75 -23.56
C SER A 647 -3.64 0.94 -24.82
N ASN A 648 -4.87 0.50 -25.10
CA ASN A 648 -5.08 -0.36 -26.27
C ASN A 648 -6.01 0.29 -27.30
N SER A 649 -5.45 0.53 -28.49
CA SER A 649 -6.04 1.17 -29.67
C SER A 649 -7.10 0.32 -30.39
N GLY A 650 -7.65 -0.69 -29.73
CA GLY A 650 -8.72 -1.54 -30.25
C GLY A 650 -10.09 -1.11 -29.72
N THR A 651 -11.10 -1.13 -30.58
CA THR A 651 -12.51 -0.73 -30.34
C THR A 651 -13.25 -1.47 -29.21
N ALA A 652 -12.61 -2.43 -28.52
CA ALA A 652 -13.24 -3.29 -27.53
C ALA A 652 -13.03 -2.88 -26.06
N ASN A 653 -12.25 -1.82 -25.79
CA ASN A 653 -11.90 -1.46 -24.41
C ASN A 653 -12.76 -0.30 -23.90
N LEU A 654 -13.67 -0.64 -22.99
CA LEU A 654 -14.61 0.27 -22.35
C LEU A 654 -14.08 0.68 -20.97
N PHE A 655 -13.71 1.94 -20.79
CA PHE A 655 -13.64 2.50 -19.45
C PHE A 655 -15.06 2.83 -19.00
N ARG A 656 -15.54 2.10 -17.97
CA ARG A 656 -16.91 2.21 -17.48
C ARG A 656 -16.92 2.71 -16.04
N VAL A 657 -17.66 3.80 -15.83
CA VAL A 657 -17.89 4.38 -14.50
C VAL A 657 -19.37 4.16 -14.15
N ASP A 658 -19.63 3.32 -13.15
CA ASP A 658 -20.98 3.03 -12.66
C ASP A 658 -21.48 4.05 -11.61
N ALA A 659 -22.72 3.86 -11.15
CA ALA A 659 -23.42 4.83 -10.32
C ALA A 659 -22.68 5.08 -9.00
N ASN A 660 -22.70 6.34 -8.55
CA ASN A 660 -22.01 6.80 -7.32
C ASN A 660 -20.49 6.58 -7.33
N SER A 661 -19.85 6.61 -8.50
CA SER A 661 -18.40 6.62 -8.66
C SER A 661 -17.87 8.03 -8.91
N TYR A 662 -16.81 8.40 -8.18
CA TYR A 662 -16.22 9.73 -8.24
C TYR A 662 -14.73 9.64 -8.58
N TYR A 663 -14.28 10.42 -9.57
CA TYR A 663 -12.88 10.73 -9.85
C TYR A 663 -12.63 12.18 -9.49
N THR A 664 -11.86 12.42 -8.43
CA THR A 664 -11.71 13.76 -7.86
C THR A 664 -10.24 14.13 -7.65
N ALA A 665 -9.75 15.15 -8.34
CA ALA A 665 -8.49 15.81 -8.01
C ALA A 665 -8.79 17.15 -7.30
N GLU A 666 -8.75 17.16 -5.98
CA GLU A 666 -9.20 18.31 -5.16
C GLU A 666 -8.07 18.91 -4.33
N THR A 667 -8.13 20.21 -4.08
CA THR A 667 -7.38 20.86 -3.00
C THR A 667 -8.34 21.15 -1.85
N ALA A 668 -8.35 20.28 -0.84
CA ALA A 668 -9.26 20.38 0.29
C ALA A 668 -8.62 21.17 1.43
N SER A 669 -8.79 22.49 1.43
CA SER A 669 -8.84 23.19 2.70
C SER A 669 -9.67 24.47 2.62
N ASP A 670 -10.33 24.77 3.75
CA ASP A 670 -11.13 25.97 3.95
C ASP A 670 -10.29 27.26 4.01
N ALA A 671 -8.96 27.16 3.98
CA ALA A 671 -8.03 28.27 4.16
C ALA A 671 -6.95 28.41 3.06
N THR A 672 -7.01 27.61 1.98
CA THR A 672 -5.91 27.47 1.02
C THR A 672 -6.08 28.17 -0.31
N THR A 673 -4.95 28.69 -0.81
CA THR A 673 -4.78 29.33 -2.11
C THR A 673 -4.33 28.36 -3.22
N GLY A 674 -4.26 27.07 -2.94
CA GLY A 674 -3.71 26.05 -3.85
C GLY A 674 -4.62 25.75 -5.05
N ALA A 675 -4.03 25.66 -6.25
CA ALA A 675 -4.73 25.22 -7.46
C ALA A 675 -5.20 23.76 -7.34
N GLY A 676 -6.30 23.40 -8.00
CA GLY A 676 -6.74 22.02 -8.17
C GLY A 676 -5.73 21.22 -8.97
N GLY A 677 -5.74 19.90 -8.81
CA GLY A 677 -4.79 19.02 -9.49
C GLY A 677 -5.20 18.69 -10.92
N THR A 678 -4.47 17.79 -11.57
CA THR A 678 -4.80 17.34 -12.93
C THR A 678 -5.57 16.03 -12.88
N VAL A 679 -6.62 15.90 -13.70
CA VAL A 679 -7.19 14.59 -14.04
C VAL A 679 -6.85 14.29 -15.49
N GLU A 680 -6.02 13.28 -15.73
CA GLU A 680 -5.67 12.83 -17.07
C GLU A 680 -6.35 11.47 -17.34
N ILE A 681 -7.11 11.36 -18.42
CA ILE A 681 -7.72 10.10 -18.85
C ILE A 681 -7.28 9.81 -20.28
N THR A 682 -6.50 8.76 -20.47
CA THR A 682 -6.00 8.35 -21.78
C THR A 682 -6.39 6.92 -22.10
N GLY A 683 -7.08 6.66 -23.22
CA GLY A 683 -7.35 5.28 -23.64
C GLY A 683 -8.25 5.06 -24.87
N GLY A 684 -8.98 3.95 -24.90
CA GLY A 684 -9.93 3.56 -25.97
C GLY A 684 -11.26 4.33 -25.89
N ASN A 685 -12.35 3.68 -25.45
CA ASN A 685 -13.66 4.32 -25.27
C ASN A 685 -13.87 4.72 -23.80
N LEU A 686 -14.51 5.86 -23.55
CA LEU A 686 -14.98 6.28 -22.23
C LEU A 686 -16.50 6.36 -22.18
N ASN A 687 -17.10 5.56 -21.31
CA ASN A 687 -18.55 5.53 -21.11
C ASN A 687 -18.93 5.89 -19.67
N LEU A 688 -19.52 7.08 -19.54
CA LEU A 688 -20.03 7.65 -18.29
C LEU A 688 -21.56 7.64 -18.32
N ASN A 689 -22.19 6.46 -18.23
CA ASN A 689 -23.64 6.33 -18.42
C ASN A 689 -24.45 6.03 -17.15
N ASN A 690 -23.93 6.28 -15.96
CA ASN A 690 -24.64 5.93 -14.73
C ASN A 690 -24.92 7.15 -13.86
N THR A 691 -26.00 7.08 -13.08
CA THR A 691 -26.41 8.19 -12.22
C THR A 691 -25.34 8.51 -11.17
N GLY A 692 -24.82 9.74 -11.23
CA GLY A 692 -23.88 10.26 -10.24
C GLY A 692 -22.39 9.98 -10.52
N SER A 693 -22.00 9.66 -11.76
CA SER A 693 -20.59 9.50 -12.15
C SER A 693 -19.91 10.86 -12.39
N TRP A 694 -18.87 11.21 -11.62
CA TRP A 694 -18.26 12.55 -11.68
C TRP A 694 -16.76 12.46 -12.01
N ILE A 695 -16.30 13.26 -12.97
CA ILE A 695 -14.87 13.58 -13.19
C ILE A 695 -14.69 15.03 -12.79
N LYS A 696 -13.92 15.28 -11.73
CA LYS A 696 -13.89 16.60 -11.12
C LYS A 696 -12.49 17.03 -10.73
N THR A 697 -12.18 18.30 -11.00
CA THR A 697 -11.11 19.00 -10.30
C THR A 697 -11.69 20.12 -9.43
N LEU A 698 -11.12 20.30 -8.24
CA LEU A 698 -11.58 21.31 -7.28
C LEU A 698 -10.41 22.14 -6.75
N GLY A 699 -10.47 23.46 -6.93
CA GLY A 699 -9.55 24.41 -6.30
C GLY A 699 -9.85 24.66 -4.83
N GLY A 700 -8.87 25.17 -4.08
CA GLY A 700 -9.02 25.52 -2.66
C GLY A 700 -10.11 26.58 -2.39
N ASN A 701 -10.66 26.60 -1.16
CA ASN A 701 -11.82 27.42 -0.83
C ASN A 701 -11.58 28.93 -0.84
N THR A 702 -10.35 29.44 -0.73
CA THR A 702 -10.09 30.88 -0.50
C THR A 702 -9.43 31.64 -1.66
N SER A 703 -8.67 30.98 -2.54
CA SER A 703 -8.19 31.60 -3.80
C SER A 703 -7.65 30.64 -4.87
N GLY A 704 -7.93 29.33 -4.76
CA GLY A 704 -7.31 28.32 -5.62
C GLY A 704 -7.93 28.19 -7.01
N ASN A 705 -7.10 28.17 -8.06
CA ASN A 705 -7.51 27.78 -9.42
C ASN A 705 -8.18 26.40 -9.39
N GLY A 706 -9.22 26.15 -10.20
CA GLY A 706 -9.56 24.76 -10.46
C GLY A 706 -8.42 24.08 -11.20
N GLY A 707 -8.54 22.77 -11.33
CA GLY A 707 -7.51 21.96 -11.95
C GLY A 707 -7.59 21.96 -13.47
N THR A 708 -6.88 21.00 -14.08
CA THR A 708 -7.01 20.68 -15.49
C THR A 708 -7.62 19.28 -15.62
N ILE A 709 -8.61 19.13 -16.50
CA ILE A 709 -9.12 17.82 -16.93
C ILE A 709 -8.69 17.64 -18.37
N ASP A 710 -7.86 16.64 -18.66
CA ASP A 710 -7.44 16.30 -20.02
C ASP A 710 -7.85 14.85 -20.32
N ILE A 711 -8.79 14.69 -21.27
CA ILE A 711 -9.30 13.39 -21.72
C ILE A 711 -8.85 13.19 -23.16
N THR A 712 -8.11 12.11 -23.42
CA THR A 712 -7.61 11.74 -24.75
C THR A 712 -7.96 10.30 -25.08
N LEU A 713 -8.89 10.11 -26.00
CA LEU A 713 -9.47 8.83 -26.36
C LEU A 713 -9.16 8.51 -27.82
N ALA A 714 -8.77 7.27 -28.07
CA ALA A 714 -8.62 6.70 -29.41
C ALA A 714 -9.96 6.22 -29.99
N GLY A 715 -11.00 6.15 -29.16
CA GLY A 715 -12.38 5.89 -29.55
C GLY A 715 -13.33 6.91 -28.90
N ASP A 716 -14.55 6.48 -28.55
CA ASP A 716 -15.65 7.41 -28.28
C ASP A 716 -15.70 7.90 -26.84
N LEU A 717 -16.18 9.14 -26.64
CA LEU A 717 -16.71 9.63 -25.37
C LEU A 717 -18.24 9.58 -25.39
N TYR A 718 -18.83 8.80 -24.48
CA TYR A 718 -20.27 8.82 -24.23
C TYR A 718 -20.56 9.21 -22.79
N THR A 719 -21.41 10.21 -22.59
CA THR A 719 -21.88 10.59 -21.25
C THR A 719 -23.42 10.50 -21.21
N ALA A 720 -23.99 9.85 -20.18
CA ALA A 720 -25.42 9.83 -19.87
C ALA A 720 -25.76 10.10 -18.39
N ASN A 721 -27.05 10.26 -18.06
CA ASN A 721 -27.62 10.08 -16.72
C ASN A 721 -27.05 10.99 -15.60
N ASN A 722 -27.00 12.31 -15.75
CA ASN A 722 -26.50 13.26 -14.74
C ASN A 722 -25.02 13.07 -14.31
N THR A 723 -24.20 12.48 -15.18
CA THR A 723 -22.74 12.56 -15.10
C THR A 723 -22.26 14.02 -15.23
N GLN A 724 -21.14 14.35 -14.59
CA GLN A 724 -20.50 15.66 -14.70
C GLN A 724 -19.01 15.54 -14.99
N ILE A 725 -18.50 16.35 -15.92
CA ILE A 725 -17.07 16.61 -16.13
C ILE A 725 -16.86 18.07 -15.76
N ASP A 726 -16.34 18.34 -14.55
CA ASP A 726 -16.33 19.68 -13.97
C ASP A 726 -14.93 20.08 -13.47
N SER A 727 -14.39 21.14 -14.04
CA SER A 727 -13.22 21.83 -13.48
C SER A 727 -13.66 23.11 -12.78
N SER A 728 -13.70 23.12 -11.45
CA SER A 728 -14.16 24.29 -10.68
C SER A 728 -13.17 24.74 -9.60
N GLY A 729 -12.92 26.05 -9.51
CA GLY A 729 -12.38 26.68 -8.30
C GLY A 729 -13.52 27.10 -7.36
N LYS A 730 -13.24 27.52 -6.12
CA LYS A 730 -14.27 28.13 -5.25
C LYS A 730 -14.14 29.64 -5.16
N THR A 731 -12.94 30.19 -5.29
CA THR A 731 -12.68 31.62 -5.11
C THR A 731 -11.44 32.06 -5.89
N THR A 732 -11.56 33.16 -6.64
CA THR A 732 -10.59 34.04 -7.33
C THR A 732 -9.76 33.54 -8.51
N ALA A 733 -10.22 32.54 -9.25
CA ALA A 733 -9.27 31.68 -9.95
C ALA A 733 -9.61 31.42 -11.44
N THR A 734 -8.68 31.75 -12.35
CA THR A 734 -8.87 31.94 -13.81
C THR A 734 -8.43 30.75 -14.68
N LEU A 735 -7.91 29.66 -14.10
CA LEU A 735 -7.25 28.57 -14.86
C LEU A 735 -8.02 27.23 -14.86
N ASN A 736 -9.35 27.26 -14.86
CA ASN A 736 -10.14 26.03 -15.03
C ASN A 736 -10.04 25.57 -16.49
N LYS A 737 -9.53 24.36 -16.76
CA LYS A 737 -9.39 23.85 -18.12
C LYS A 737 -9.98 22.45 -18.26
N VAL A 738 -10.81 22.26 -19.28
CA VAL A 738 -11.29 20.94 -19.73
C VAL A 738 -10.90 20.75 -21.18
N THR A 739 -10.06 19.76 -21.48
CA THR A 739 -9.71 19.32 -22.83
C THR A 739 -10.24 17.92 -23.07
N ILE A 740 -10.96 17.69 -24.16
CA ILE A 740 -11.45 16.38 -24.56
C ILE A 740 -11.07 16.15 -26.02
N ASN A 741 -10.37 15.06 -26.30
CA ASN A 741 -10.10 14.56 -27.64
C ASN A 741 -10.65 13.14 -27.72
N ALA A 742 -11.51 12.85 -28.69
CA ALA A 742 -12.09 11.52 -28.89
C ALA A 742 -12.35 11.26 -30.38
N ASP A 743 -12.71 10.03 -30.73
CA ASP A 743 -13.23 9.73 -32.07
C ASP A 743 -14.61 10.39 -32.22
N ASP A 744 -15.64 9.82 -31.59
CA ASP A 744 -16.94 10.47 -31.45
C ASP A 744 -17.15 11.07 -30.04
N ILE A 745 -17.90 12.17 -29.93
CA ILE A 745 -18.30 12.78 -28.65
C ILE A 745 -19.82 12.84 -28.56
N THR A 746 -20.41 12.19 -27.55
CA THR A 746 -21.84 12.28 -27.24
C THR A 746 -22.09 12.72 -25.79
N ILE A 747 -22.79 13.85 -25.63
CA ILE A 747 -23.19 14.41 -24.34
C ILE A 747 -24.70 14.30 -24.14
N ASN A 748 -25.16 13.37 -23.30
CA ASN A 748 -26.58 13.11 -23.05
C ASN A 748 -26.95 13.33 -21.57
N GLY A 749 -27.67 14.41 -21.22
CA GLY A 749 -28.13 14.61 -19.84
C GLY A 749 -27.12 15.15 -18.84
N ASN A 750 -25.97 15.63 -19.31
CA ASN A 750 -24.81 15.89 -18.47
C ASN A 750 -24.24 17.28 -18.64
N VAL A 751 -23.45 17.69 -17.66
CA VAL A 751 -22.77 18.98 -17.64
C VAL A 751 -21.28 18.76 -17.86
N VAL A 752 -20.74 19.28 -18.96
CA VAL A 752 -19.30 19.56 -19.10
C VAL A 752 -19.10 21.02 -18.69
N ALA A 753 -18.47 21.26 -17.55
CA ALA A 753 -18.33 22.60 -16.99
C ALA A 753 -16.89 23.00 -16.67
N SER A 754 -16.63 24.29 -16.83
CA SER A 754 -15.44 24.94 -16.29
C SER A 754 -15.83 26.28 -15.67
N GLY A 755 -15.83 26.39 -14.34
CA GLY A 755 -16.05 27.69 -13.65
C GLY A 755 -17.24 27.80 -12.69
N ARG A 756 -17.60 26.76 -11.94
CA ARG A 756 -18.71 26.76 -10.96
C ARG A 756 -18.48 27.59 -9.68
N ALA A 757 -17.74 28.69 -9.75
CA ALA A 757 -17.26 29.42 -8.59
C ALA A 757 -18.04 30.73 -8.38
N SER A 758 -18.38 31.04 -7.13
CA SER A 758 -19.24 32.15 -6.74
C SER A 758 -18.57 33.54 -6.81
N ASN A 759 -17.84 33.90 -7.89
CA ASN A 759 -17.33 35.28 -8.19
C ASN A 759 -16.40 35.37 -9.44
N HIS A 760 -16.41 34.43 -10.42
CA HIS A 760 -15.25 34.29 -11.33
C HIS A 760 -15.52 34.03 -12.81
N ASP A 761 -14.52 34.42 -13.61
CA ASP A 761 -14.46 34.19 -15.04
C ASP A 761 -14.53 32.68 -15.35
N GLY A 762 -15.31 32.36 -16.37
CA GLY A 762 -15.44 31.01 -16.87
C GLY A 762 -14.10 30.45 -17.37
N GLY A 763 -13.96 29.14 -17.26
CA GLY A 763 -12.76 28.44 -17.72
C GLY A 763 -12.65 28.29 -19.24
N VAL A 764 -11.71 27.46 -19.66
CA VAL A 764 -11.56 27.05 -21.06
C VAL A 764 -12.03 25.62 -21.23
N ILE A 765 -13.01 25.41 -22.11
CA ILE A 765 -13.44 24.10 -22.58
C ILE A 765 -12.95 23.94 -24.02
N THR A 766 -12.23 22.87 -24.32
CA THR A 766 -11.82 22.49 -25.66
C THR A 766 -12.23 21.04 -25.91
N MET A 767 -13.04 20.80 -26.94
CA MET A 767 -13.52 19.46 -27.28
C MET A 767 -13.31 19.21 -28.78
N ASN A 768 -12.56 18.18 -29.11
CA ASN A 768 -12.23 17.79 -30.47
C ASN A 768 -12.72 16.37 -30.73
N ALA A 769 -13.68 16.21 -31.65
CA ALA A 769 -14.10 14.92 -32.17
C ALA A 769 -13.43 14.69 -33.54
N ASN A 770 -12.91 13.49 -33.77
CA ASN A 770 -12.44 13.12 -35.10
C ASN A 770 -13.61 12.78 -36.03
N GLY A 771 -14.65 12.14 -35.49
CA GLY A 771 -15.92 11.84 -36.15
C GLY A 771 -17.02 12.79 -35.68
N ASP A 772 -18.14 12.23 -35.24
CA ASP A 772 -19.39 12.95 -34.93
C ASP A 772 -19.37 13.58 -33.52
N PHE A 773 -20.05 14.72 -33.39
CA PHE A 773 -20.27 15.39 -32.12
C PHE A 773 -21.76 15.60 -31.88
N ALA A 774 -22.30 15.03 -30.81
CA ALA A 774 -23.69 15.16 -30.44
C ALA A 774 -23.88 15.70 -29.02
N VAL A 775 -24.76 16.70 -28.86
CA VAL A 775 -25.28 17.16 -27.57
C VAL A 775 -26.77 16.90 -27.53
N ALA A 776 -27.20 15.89 -26.77
CA ALA A 776 -28.61 15.49 -26.68
C ALA A 776 -29.46 16.55 -25.96
N PRO A 777 -30.81 16.46 -25.97
CA PRO A 777 -31.72 17.50 -25.43
C PRO A 777 -31.47 17.93 -23.98
N THR A 778 -30.88 17.07 -23.17
CA THR A 778 -30.56 17.32 -21.76
C THR A 778 -29.06 17.51 -21.53
N GLY A 779 -28.24 17.41 -22.57
CA GLY A 779 -26.80 17.67 -22.54
C GLY A 779 -26.51 19.16 -22.46
N MET A 780 -25.43 19.52 -21.76
CA MET A 780 -25.00 20.90 -21.59
C MET A 780 -23.47 21.01 -21.54
N ILE A 781 -22.93 21.94 -22.34
CA ILE A 781 -21.53 22.38 -22.27
C ILE A 781 -21.54 23.80 -21.72
N ASN A 782 -20.94 24.04 -20.56
CA ASN A 782 -21.07 25.29 -19.82
C ASN A 782 -19.72 25.82 -19.32
N ALA A 783 -19.17 26.79 -20.01
CA ALA A 783 -18.04 27.59 -19.53
C ALA A 783 -18.51 28.89 -18.86
N GLY A 784 -19.78 29.02 -18.47
CA GLY A 784 -20.32 30.25 -17.85
C GLY A 784 -20.14 30.35 -16.34
N GLY A 785 -20.11 31.59 -15.83
CA GLY A 785 -19.89 31.99 -14.43
C GLY A 785 -21.08 31.75 -13.48
N ASP A 786 -21.87 30.70 -13.72
CA ASP A 786 -22.92 30.11 -12.85
C ASP A 786 -24.40 30.28 -13.29
N ARG A 787 -25.11 29.15 -13.33
CA ARG A 787 -26.57 28.97 -13.50
C ARG A 787 -27.19 28.18 -12.33
N PHE A 788 -26.39 27.67 -11.38
CA PHE A 788 -26.79 26.65 -10.41
C PHE A 788 -26.63 27.06 -8.94
N ASP A 789 -25.94 28.15 -8.58
CA ASP A 789 -26.02 28.75 -7.24
C ASP A 789 -27.00 29.95 -7.21
N SER A 790 -27.81 30.01 -6.16
CA SER A 790 -28.70 31.13 -5.84
C SER A 790 -27.97 32.43 -5.50
N ASN A 791 -26.67 32.37 -5.17
CA ASN A 791 -25.85 33.54 -4.87
C ASN A 791 -25.09 34.02 -6.12
N ILE A 792 -25.84 34.64 -7.04
CA ILE A 792 -25.29 35.20 -8.28
C ILE A 792 -24.22 36.23 -7.92
N THR A 793 -23.00 35.91 -8.29
CA THR A 793 -21.79 36.64 -7.95
C THR A 793 -21.05 36.94 -9.25
N PRO A 794 -20.50 38.14 -9.46
CA PRO A 794 -20.05 38.56 -10.80
C PRO A 794 -18.88 37.72 -11.34
N GLY A 795 -18.93 37.23 -12.59
CA GLY A 795 -17.79 36.57 -13.26
C GLY A 795 -17.95 36.47 -14.78
N ASP A 796 -16.94 36.81 -15.59
CA ASP A 796 -17.05 36.80 -17.06
C ASP A 796 -17.37 35.37 -17.59
N GLY A 797 -17.95 35.24 -18.78
CA GLY A 797 -18.10 33.95 -19.44
C GLY A 797 -16.76 33.41 -19.95
N GLY A 798 -16.60 32.09 -19.93
CA GLY A 798 -15.37 31.42 -20.35
C GLY A 798 -15.23 31.26 -21.87
N THR A 799 -14.23 30.47 -22.29
CA THR A 799 -14.02 30.14 -23.70
C THR A 799 -14.41 28.69 -23.98
N ILE A 800 -15.21 28.45 -25.01
CA ILE A 800 -15.56 27.13 -25.52
C ILE A 800 -15.01 27.00 -26.94
N ASN A 801 -14.20 25.99 -27.20
CA ASN A 801 -13.71 25.63 -28.53
C ASN A 801 -14.19 24.22 -28.88
N LEU A 802 -14.98 24.08 -29.95
CA LEU A 802 -15.52 22.80 -30.42
C LEU A 802 -15.04 22.54 -31.85
N THR A 803 -14.50 21.36 -32.09
CA THR A 803 -14.00 20.96 -33.41
C THR A 803 -14.51 19.58 -33.80
N THR A 804 -14.97 19.42 -35.03
CA THR A 804 -15.10 18.11 -35.70
C THR A 804 -14.20 18.10 -36.93
N THR A 805 -13.51 16.99 -37.21
CA THR A 805 -12.58 16.91 -38.38
C THR A 805 -13.06 16.03 -39.52
N ASN A 806 -13.97 15.07 -39.27
CA ASN A 806 -14.53 14.19 -40.31
C ASN A 806 -15.98 13.77 -40.00
N GLY A 807 -16.74 14.59 -39.29
CA GLY A 807 -18.11 14.26 -38.89
C GLY A 807 -18.99 15.47 -38.62
N ASP A 808 -20.26 15.17 -38.36
CA ASP A 808 -21.32 16.14 -38.20
C ASP A 808 -21.44 16.59 -36.74
N PHE A 809 -22.02 17.76 -36.52
CA PHE A 809 -22.34 18.31 -35.20
C PHE A 809 -23.86 18.40 -35.01
N ASN A 810 -24.43 17.59 -34.13
CA ASN A 810 -25.85 17.59 -33.80
C ASN A 810 -26.12 18.19 -32.41
N LEU A 811 -26.68 19.39 -32.37
CA LEU A 811 -27.00 20.13 -31.16
C LEU A 811 -28.50 20.09 -30.85
N GLN A 812 -28.85 19.44 -29.75
CA GLN A 812 -30.20 19.43 -29.16
C GLN A 812 -30.25 20.02 -27.76
N GLY A 813 -29.10 20.10 -27.08
CA GLY A 813 -28.96 20.69 -25.75
C GLY A 813 -28.36 22.10 -25.77
N ASP A 814 -27.71 22.49 -24.67
CA ASP A 814 -27.22 23.86 -24.45
C ASP A 814 -25.68 23.94 -24.54
N ILE A 815 -25.15 24.95 -25.23
CA ILE A 815 -23.74 25.39 -25.18
C ILE A 815 -23.72 26.81 -24.64
N LEU A 816 -23.14 27.00 -23.45
CA LEU A 816 -23.26 28.23 -22.67
C LEU A 816 -21.89 28.79 -22.27
N ALA A 817 -21.59 30.01 -22.69
CA ALA A 817 -20.46 30.80 -22.22
C ALA A 817 -20.97 32.10 -21.57
N ASN A 818 -21.90 31.97 -20.63
CA ASN A 818 -22.58 33.13 -20.04
C ASN A 818 -21.74 33.78 -18.93
N GLY A 819 -21.69 35.11 -18.90
CA GLY A 819 -21.25 35.88 -17.74
C GLY A 819 -22.37 36.02 -16.69
N SER A 820 -22.01 36.13 -15.42
CA SER A 820 -22.94 36.30 -14.30
C SER A 820 -22.73 37.62 -13.56
N GLY A 821 -23.75 38.15 -12.88
CA GLY A 821 -23.62 39.40 -12.11
C GLY A 821 -23.23 40.63 -12.94
N GLY A 822 -23.63 40.67 -14.22
CA GLY A 822 -23.39 41.73 -15.20
C GLY A 822 -21.91 41.98 -15.54
N THR A 823 -21.15 40.89 -15.63
CA THR A 823 -19.85 40.75 -16.31
C THR A 823 -20.04 40.39 -17.78
N ASN A 824 -18.96 40.27 -18.55
CA ASN A 824 -19.03 40.01 -19.98
C ASN A 824 -19.45 38.57 -20.29
N GLY A 825 -20.19 38.35 -21.38
CA GLY A 825 -20.34 37.04 -21.98
C GLY A 825 -18.98 36.52 -22.51
N GLY A 826 -18.86 35.21 -22.60
CA GLY A 826 -17.64 34.52 -23.00
C GLY A 826 -17.49 34.36 -24.51
N THR A 827 -16.59 33.48 -24.93
CA THR A 827 -16.34 33.20 -26.36
C THR A 827 -16.71 31.75 -26.68
N ILE A 828 -17.43 31.52 -27.77
CA ILE A 828 -17.72 30.20 -28.32
C ILE A 828 -17.16 30.17 -29.74
N ASN A 829 -16.24 29.24 -30.01
CA ASN A 829 -15.71 28.96 -31.34
C ASN A 829 -16.09 27.53 -31.74
N MET A 830 -16.71 27.38 -32.90
CA MET A 830 -17.05 26.08 -33.48
C MET A 830 -16.45 25.99 -34.88
N ASN A 831 -15.63 24.97 -35.11
CA ASN A 831 -15.08 24.64 -36.42
C ASN A 831 -15.46 23.20 -36.78
N ILE A 832 -16.50 23.05 -37.57
CA ILE A 832 -17.13 21.78 -37.90
C ILE A 832 -16.76 21.46 -39.35
N ASP A 833 -16.04 20.36 -39.60
CA ASP A 833 -15.69 20.00 -40.98
C ASP A 833 -16.91 19.40 -41.72
N GLY A 834 -17.90 18.86 -41.00
CA GLY A 834 -19.18 18.38 -41.54
C GLY A 834 -20.34 19.36 -41.34
N ASP A 835 -21.56 18.82 -41.28
CA ASP A 835 -22.79 19.61 -41.13
C ASP A 835 -23.04 19.97 -39.65
N LEU A 836 -23.52 21.19 -39.40
CA LEU A 836 -23.99 21.64 -38.09
C LEU A 836 -25.52 21.70 -38.07
N ASP A 837 -26.14 20.82 -37.29
CA ASP A 837 -27.58 20.78 -37.06
C ASP A 837 -27.93 21.26 -35.65
N ILE A 838 -28.67 22.36 -35.53
CA ILE A 838 -29.21 22.88 -34.27
C ILE A 838 -30.71 22.63 -34.24
N ILE A 839 -31.14 21.57 -33.54
CA ILE A 839 -32.51 21.06 -33.59
C ILE A 839 -33.11 20.90 -32.19
N ASN A 840 -34.43 20.72 -32.05
CA ASN A 840 -35.09 20.25 -30.82
C ASN A 840 -34.71 20.99 -29.50
N ASN A 841 -34.61 22.32 -29.54
CA ASN A 841 -34.19 23.21 -28.43
C ASN A 841 -32.67 23.39 -28.29
N GLY A 842 -31.87 23.04 -29.29
CA GLY A 842 -30.45 23.32 -29.30
C GLY A 842 -30.14 24.82 -29.15
N ARG A 843 -29.25 25.19 -28.23
CA ARG A 843 -28.88 26.60 -28.00
C ARG A 843 -27.38 26.81 -27.90
N ILE A 844 -26.91 27.91 -28.47
CA ILE A 844 -25.53 28.40 -28.37
C ILE A 844 -25.58 29.83 -27.83
N HIS A 845 -25.25 30.02 -26.55
CA HIS A 845 -25.45 31.27 -25.83
C HIS A 845 -24.15 31.79 -25.21
N ALA A 846 -23.79 33.04 -25.48
CA ALA A 846 -22.69 33.73 -24.79
C ALA A 846 -23.18 35.08 -24.23
N THR A 847 -24.02 35.00 -23.20
CA THR A 847 -24.80 36.13 -22.70
C THR A 847 -24.23 36.72 -21.40
N SER A 848 -24.35 38.03 -21.19
CA SER A 848 -24.11 38.69 -19.90
C SER A 848 -25.42 38.71 -19.11
N LEU A 849 -25.59 37.80 -18.15
CA LEU A 849 -26.81 37.68 -17.35
C LEU A 849 -26.99 38.88 -16.40
N ALA A 850 -28.25 39.30 -16.24
CA ALA A 850 -28.64 40.58 -15.65
C ALA A 850 -28.15 40.79 -14.20
N GLY A 851 -27.34 41.82 -14.02
CA GLY A 851 -27.10 42.57 -12.78
C GLY A 851 -27.19 44.07 -13.08
N SER A 852 -27.12 44.96 -12.08
CA SER A 852 -27.09 46.42 -12.28
C SER A 852 -25.81 46.95 -12.99
N SER A 853 -24.91 46.06 -13.41
CA SER A 853 -23.60 46.29 -14.02
C SER A 853 -23.64 46.20 -15.56
N SER A 854 -22.60 46.74 -16.20
CA SER A 854 -22.49 47.06 -17.64
C SER A 854 -21.79 45.98 -18.49
N GLY A 855 -21.92 44.70 -18.16
CA GLY A 855 -21.28 43.59 -18.89
C GLY A 855 -21.70 43.54 -20.37
N ASN A 856 -20.72 43.32 -21.26
CA ASN A 856 -20.95 43.18 -22.69
C ASN A 856 -21.41 41.76 -23.04
N GLY A 857 -22.10 41.58 -24.17
CA GLY A 857 -22.34 40.25 -24.73
C GLY A 857 -21.03 39.60 -25.18
N GLY A 858 -21.02 38.27 -25.27
CA GLY A 858 -19.87 37.49 -25.68
C GLY A 858 -19.60 37.47 -27.19
N THR A 859 -18.85 36.47 -27.66
CA THR A 859 -18.57 36.25 -29.08
C THR A 859 -18.90 34.83 -29.45
N ILE A 860 -19.63 34.62 -30.55
CA ILE A 860 -19.90 33.30 -31.12
C ILE A 860 -19.37 33.28 -32.54
N ASN A 861 -18.45 32.37 -32.84
CA ASN A 861 -17.91 32.11 -34.17
C ASN A 861 -18.22 30.67 -34.56
N ILE A 862 -18.89 30.47 -35.69
CA ILE A 862 -19.25 29.16 -36.22
C ILE A 862 -18.77 29.09 -37.67
N ASN A 863 -18.02 28.04 -37.97
CA ASN A 863 -17.64 27.62 -39.31
C ASN A 863 -18.07 26.17 -39.51
N ALA A 864 -18.85 25.88 -40.54
CA ALA A 864 -19.30 24.52 -40.87
C ALA A 864 -19.39 24.28 -42.39
N ASP A 865 -19.59 23.04 -42.83
CA ASP A 865 -19.90 22.76 -44.24
C ASP A 865 -21.31 23.25 -44.57
N ASN A 866 -22.33 22.73 -43.90
CA ASN A 866 -23.69 23.25 -43.93
C ASN A 866 -24.17 23.57 -42.50
N ILE A 867 -25.10 24.52 -42.37
CA ILE A 867 -25.68 24.90 -41.09
C ILE A 867 -27.20 24.84 -41.19
N THR A 868 -27.83 24.01 -40.36
CA THR A 868 -29.28 23.92 -40.23
C THR A 868 -29.68 24.37 -38.83
N ILE A 869 -30.61 25.32 -38.71
CA ILE A 869 -31.22 25.71 -37.44
C ILE A 869 -32.71 25.43 -37.53
N ASN A 870 -33.14 24.37 -36.86
CA ASN A 870 -34.50 23.86 -36.97
C ASN A 870 -35.22 23.90 -35.62
N ALA A 871 -36.38 24.54 -35.58
CA ALA A 871 -37.22 24.62 -34.38
C ALA A 871 -38.54 23.82 -34.48
N ILE A 872 -38.69 22.89 -35.44
CA ILE A 872 -39.93 22.18 -35.79
C ILE A 872 -40.65 21.52 -34.59
N ASN A 873 -39.92 21.12 -33.54
CA ASN A 873 -40.49 20.43 -32.36
C ASN A 873 -40.11 21.05 -31.00
N SER A 874 -39.68 22.31 -30.98
CA SER A 874 -39.06 22.95 -29.81
C SER A 874 -39.54 24.36 -29.58
N ASN A 875 -39.39 24.88 -28.35
CA ASN A 875 -39.75 26.26 -28.04
C ASN A 875 -38.74 27.25 -28.65
N VAL A 876 -37.43 26.98 -28.54
CA VAL A 876 -36.38 27.88 -29.05
C VAL A 876 -35.12 27.08 -29.41
N SER A 877 -34.76 27.07 -30.69
CA SER A 877 -33.41 26.73 -31.18
C SER A 877 -32.70 28.04 -31.52
N SER A 878 -31.54 28.34 -30.92
CA SER A 878 -31.00 29.71 -31.03
C SER A 878 -29.49 29.80 -30.91
N ILE A 879 -28.92 30.73 -31.67
CA ILE A 879 -27.59 31.29 -31.48
C ILE A 879 -27.80 32.70 -30.94
N ASP A 880 -27.39 32.98 -29.70
CA ASP A 880 -27.68 34.26 -29.05
C ASP A 880 -26.48 34.80 -28.26
N VAL A 881 -26.18 36.06 -28.52
CA VAL A 881 -25.33 36.88 -27.67
C VAL A 881 -26.15 38.04 -27.17
N SER A 882 -26.38 38.08 -25.85
CA SER A 882 -27.12 39.17 -25.25
C SER A 882 -26.43 39.82 -24.07
N SER A 883 -26.74 41.09 -23.85
CA SER A 883 -26.27 41.86 -22.70
C SER A 883 -27.44 42.54 -22.00
N ALA A 884 -27.38 42.58 -20.67
CA ALA A 884 -28.35 43.35 -19.90
C ALA A 884 -28.09 44.86 -20.10
N ASN A 885 -26.96 45.40 -19.63
CA ASN A 885 -26.68 46.84 -19.68
C ASN A 885 -25.44 47.25 -20.49
N GLY A 886 -24.58 46.33 -20.93
CA GLY A 886 -23.40 46.62 -21.78
C GLY A 886 -23.67 46.43 -23.26
N ASN A 887 -22.66 46.59 -24.11
CA ASN A 887 -22.80 46.42 -25.56
C ASN A 887 -23.17 44.98 -25.90
N ALA A 888 -24.07 44.79 -26.85
CA ALA A 888 -24.29 43.47 -27.41
C ALA A 888 -23.02 43.01 -28.14
N GLY A 889 -22.70 41.73 -28.00
CA GLY A 889 -21.46 41.17 -28.52
C GLY A 889 -21.55 40.83 -30.01
N SER A 890 -20.91 39.75 -30.44
CA SER A 890 -20.83 39.40 -31.87
C SER A 890 -21.18 37.94 -32.14
N VAL A 891 -21.89 37.72 -33.25
CA VAL A 891 -22.20 36.39 -33.80
C VAL A 891 -21.72 36.34 -35.25
N SER A 892 -20.89 35.36 -35.58
CA SER A 892 -20.39 35.10 -36.93
C SER A 892 -20.71 33.65 -37.31
N VAL A 893 -21.54 33.48 -38.32
CA VAL A 893 -21.99 32.18 -38.84
C VAL A 893 -21.54 32.05 -40.29
N VAL A 894 -20.64 31.10 -40.55
CA VAL A 894 -20.01 30.89 -41.85
C VAL A 894 -20.23 29.44 -42.28
N ALA A 895 -20.75 29.23 -43.49
CA ALA A 895 -20.91 27.88 -44.07
C ALA A 895 -20.20 27.76 -45.42
N ASN A 896 -19.62 26.60 -45.75
CA ASN A 896 -19.06 26.31 -47.09
C ASN A 896 -20.14 26.02 -48.15
N GLY A 897 -21.32 25.59 -47.73
CA GLY A 897 -22.45 25.22 -48.56
C GLY A 897 -23.67 26.07 -48.25
N THR A 898 -24.62 25.50 -47.50
CA THR A 898 -25.92 26.10 -47.22
C THR A 898 -26.07 26.52 -45.76
N ILE A 899 -26.86 27.58 -45.55
CA ILE A 899 -27.37 27.98 -44.24
C ILE A 899 -28.90 27.92 -44.33
N ASP A 900 -29.54 27.05 -43.57
CA ASP A 900 -30.99 26.90 -43.54
C ASP A 900 -31.53 27.18 -42.14
N ILE A 901 -32.46 28.13 -42.03
CA ILE A 901 -33.07 28.54 -40.76
C ILE A 901 -34.58 28.33 -40.87
N ASP A 902 -35.05 27.30 -40.17
CA ASP A 902 -36.39 26.77 -40.29
C ASP A 902 -37.16 26.85 -38.96
N SER A 903 -38.28 27.58 -39.00
CA SER A 903 -39.22 27.75 -37.88
C SER A 903 -40.62 27.13 -38.14
N SER A 904 -40.74 26.30 -39.17
CA SER A 904 -41.94 26.17 -40.00
C SER A 904 -43.14 25.38 -39.45
N GLN A 905 -43.18 24.84 -38.23
CA GLN A 905 -44.22 23.82 -37.95
C GLN A 905 -45.23 24.07 -36.82
N ASN A 906 -45.11 25.07 -35.92
CA ASN A 906 -46.05 25.13 -34.76
C ASN A 906 -46.39 26.49 -34.10
N ASN A 907 -46.12 27.66 -34.68
CA ASN A 907 -46.37 28.99 -34.04
C ASN A 907 -45.71 29.23 -32.65
N ILE A 908 -45.00 28.23 -32.10
CA ILE A 908 -44.40 28.26 -30.75
C ILE A 908 -42.87 28.20 -30.84
N GLY A 909 -42.31 27.57 -31.88
CA GLY A 909 -40.88 27.44 -32.07
C GLY A 909 -40.23 28.69 -32.64
N ARG A 910 -39.08 29.08 -32.08
CA ARG A 910 -38.21 30.16 -32.58
C ARG A 910 -36.88 29.56 -33.02
N ALA A 911 -36.52 29.70 -34.30
CA ALA A 911 -35.16 29.48 -34.80
C ALA A 911 -34.51 30.87 -34.94
N THR A 912 -33.46 31.18 -34.16
CA THR A 912 -32.93 32.57 -34.15
C THR A 912 -31.41 32.68 -34.15
N ILE A 913 -30.89 33.72 -34.80
CA ILE A 913 -29.52 34.22 -34.65
C ILE A 913 -29.61 35.67 -34.13
N GLU A 914 -29.17 35.90 -32.89
CA GLU A 914 -29.42 37.16 -32.19
C GLU A 914 -28.15 37.74 -31.56
N ALA A 915 -27.96 39.06 -31.69
CA ALA A 915 -26.95 39.84 -30.96
C ALA A 915 -27.57 41.11 -30.34
N SER A 916 -28.16 40.99 -29.14
CA SER A 916 -29.08 42.00 -28.57
C SER A 916 -28.66 42.56 -27.21
N SER A 917 -28.92 43.84 -26.97
CA SER A 917 -28.79 44.50 -25.65
C SER A 917 -30.18 44.88 -25.16
N PHE A 918 -30.54 44.52 -23.92
CA PHE A 918 -31.90 44.72 -23.41
C PHE A 918 -32.14 46.08 -22.74
N TYR A 919 -31.11 46.77 -22.23
CA TYR A 919 -31.28 48.03 -21.48
C TYR A 919 -30.45 49.21 -22.02
N ARG A 920 -29.13 49.26 -21.80
CA ARG A 920 -28.29 50.48 -21.99
C ARG A 920 -27.06 50.29 -22.89
N GLY A 921 -27.07 49.30 -23.79
CA GLY A 921 -25.94 49.01 -24.66
C GLY A 921 -26.18 49.29 -26.14
N THR A 922 -25.09 49.36 -26.89
CA THR A 922 -25.12 49.36 -28.36
C THR A 922 -25.58 48.00 -28.88
N GLY A 923 -26.29 47.97 -30.02
CA GLY A 923 -26.61 46.71 -30.70
C GLY A 923 -25.35 45.97 -31.16
N GLY A 924 -25.43 44.64 -31.26
CA GLY A 924 -24.28 43.79 -31.55
C GLY A 924 -23.96 43.70 -33.04
N THR A 925 -23.13 42.74 -33.40
CA THR A 925 -22.87 42.41 -34.80
C THR A 925 -23.29 40.99 -35.12
N VAL A 926 -24.00 40.81 -36.23
CA VAL A 926 -24.32 39.48 -36.79
C VAL A 926 -23.76 39.42 -38.20
N LEU A 927 -22.86 38.48 -38.45
CA LEU A 927 -22.35 38.13 -39.78
C LEU A 927 -22.89 36.76 -40.17
N ILE A 928 -23.54 36.66 -41.32
CA ILE A 928 -23.95 35.40 -41.94
C ILE A 928 -23.29 35.33 -43.32
N GLN A 929 -22.50 34.28 -43.56
CA GLN A 929 -21.71 34.19 -44.79
C GLN A 929 -21.71 32.78 -45.35
N THR A 930 -21.75 32.66 -46.68
CA THR A 930 -21.46 31.40 -47.38
C THR A 930 -20.16 31.52 -48.20
N ILE A 931 -19.18 30.66 -47.94
CA ILE A 931 -17.86 30.61 -48.59
C ILE A 931 -17.77 29.37 -49.51
N GLY A 932 -16.79 29.26 -50.42
CA GLY A 932 -16.70 28.12 -51.36
C GLY A 932 -17.20 28.35 -52.81
N ASN A 933 -17.19 27.31 -53.65
CA ASN A 933 -17.46 27.38 -55.11
C ASN A 933 -18.79 26.72 -55.55
N GLY A 934 -19.63 26.26 -54.61
CA GLY A 934 -20.86 25.50 -54.86
C GLY A 934 -22.16 26.32 -54.98
N ASN A 935 -23.31 25.63 -54.98
CA ASN A 935 -24.62 26.26 -54.81
C ASN A 935 -24.76 26.76 -53.36
N LYS A 936 -24.53 28.06 -53.18
CA LYS A 936 -24.62 28.74 -51.89
C LYS A 936 -26.02 29.29 -51.69
N THR A 937 -26.75 28.69 -50.78
CA THR A 937 -28.11 29.12 -50.44
C THR A 937 -28.15 29.51 -48.98
N ILE A 938 -28.73 30.68 -48.70
CA ILE A 938 -29.25 31.00 -47.36
C ILE A 938 -30.77 30.94 -47.46
N SER A 939 -31.38 30.02 -46.73
CA SER A 939 -32.82 29.79 -46.68
C SER A 939 -33.37 30.22 -45.33
N PHE A 940 -34.50 30.90 -45.37
CA PHE A 940 -35.27 31.32 -44.20
C PHE A 940 -36.72 30.85 -44.38
N ASP A 941 -37.12 29.78 -43.70
CA ASP A 941 -38.49 29.25 -43.72
C ASP A 941 -39.27 29.71 -42.46
N LEU A 942 -40.34 30.49 -42.69
CA LEU A 942 -41.14 31.10 -41.65
C LEU A 942 -42.59 30.60 -41.61
N ASN A 943 -42.99 30.07 -40.44
CA ASN A 943 -44.41 29.92 -40.09
C ASN A 943 -44.74 30.50 -38.68
N GLY A 944 -44.05 31.58 -38.25
CA GLY A 944 -44.27 32.22 -36.94
C GLY A 944 -43.96 33.74 -36.88
N PRO A 945 -44.39 34.45 -35.81
CA PRO A 945 -44.35 35.91 -35.71
C PRO A 945 -43.01 36.53 -35.27
N ASN A 946 -41.98 35.72 -34.99
CA ASN A 946 -40.72 36.19 -34.39
C ASN A 946 -39.61 36.37 -35.44
N PRO A 947 -38.71 37.35 -35.28
CA PRO A 947 -37.58 37.55 -36.18
C PRO A 947 -36.60 36.37 -36.12
N LEU A 948 -36.11 35.92 -37.29
CA LEU A 948 -35.10 34.86 -37.41
C LEU A 948 -33.69 35.39 -37.17
N VAL A 949 -33.38 36.61 -37.61
CA VAL A 949 -32.09 37.26 -37.34
C VAL A 949 -32.33 38.64 -36.74
N ALA A 950 -31.77 38.89 -35.56
CA ALA A 950 -32.05 40.10 -34.80
C ALA A 950 -30.80 40.75 -34.18
N VAL A 951 -30.79 42.08 -34.17
CA VAL A 951 -29.84 42.92 -33.46
C VAL A 951 -30.60 44.06 -32.80
N ASN A 952 -30.76 44.02 -31.48
CA ASN A 952 -31.51 45.03 -30.73
C ASN A 952 -30.58 45.88 -29.86
N GLY A 953 -30.69 47.21 -29.91
CA GLY A 953 -30.16 48.12 -28.89
C GLY A 953 -31.20 48.38 -27.80
N GLY A 954 -30.78 48.57 -26.55
CA GLY A 954 -31.71 48.70 -25.41
C GLY A 954 -32.42 50.07 -25.33
N ASP A 955 -33.66 50.07 -24.85
CA ASP A 955 -34.50 51.26 -24.70
C ASP A 955 -34.23 52.01 -23.38
N SER A 956 -33.59 53.18 -23.43
CA SER A 956 -33.69 54.15 -22.34
C SER A 956 -33.98 55.57 -22.83
N PHE A 957 -34.80 56.31 -22.10
CA PHE A 957 -35.41 57.55 -22.57
C PHE A 957 -34.45 58.76 -22.75
N THR A 958 -33.12 58.62 -22.61
CA THR A 958 -32.23 59.78 -22.33
C THR A 958 -30.88 59.89 -23.05
N GLY A 959 -30.52 59.05 -24.05
CA GLY A 959 -29.24 59.22 -24.78
C GLY A 959 -29.21 58.46 -26.11
N GLY A 960 -28.59 59.04 -27.15
CA GLY A 960 -28.53 58.44 -28.49
C GLY A 960 -27.86 57.06 -28.51
N TYR A 961 -28.41 56.15 -29.30
CA TYR A 961 -28.00 54.75 -29.38
C TYR A 961 -27.24 54.48 -30.67
N ASP A 962 -26.14 53.71 -30.58
CA ASP A 962 -25.54 53.10 -31.76
C ASP A 962 -26.24 51.77 -32.03
N ALA A 963 -27.03 51.73 -33.10
CA ALA A 963 -27.67 50.51 -33.55
C ALA A 963 -26.64 49.54 -34.18
N GLY A 964 -26.88 48.25 -33.98
CA GLY A 964 -25.94 47.22 -34.40
C GLY A 964 -26.00 46.92 -35.91
N THR A 965 -25.16 45.98 -36.35
CA THR A 965 -24.97 45.68 -37.77
C THR A 965 -25.29 44.23 -38.09
N ILE A 966 -26.11 44.00 -39.12
CA ILE A 966 -26.30 42.69 -39.74
C ILE A 966 -25.60 42.71 -41.10
N THR A 967 -24.69 41.77 -41.35
CA THR A 967 -24.03 41.61 -42.64
C THR A 967 -24.32 40.22 -43.20
N ILE A 968 -24.85 40.17 -44.42
CA ILE A 968 -25.01 38.94 -45.20
C ILE A 968 -24.07 39.04 -46.41
N ASP A 969 -23.10 38.14 -46.54
CA ASP A 969 -22.07 38.22 -47.58
C ASP A 969 -21.92 36.91 -48.39
N SER A 970 -21.53 37.09 -49.66
CA SER A 970 -21.04 36.04 -50.58
C SER A 970 -22.04 34.95 -50.98
N VAL A 971 -23.33 35.28 -50.98
CA VAL A 971 -24.45 34.37 -51.24
C VAL A 971 -24.83 34.32 -52.72
N LYS A 972 -25.13 33.13 -53.27
CA LYS A 972 -25.66 32.98 -54.65
C LYS A 972 -27.18 33.09 -54.70
N HIS A 973 -27.86 32.55 -53.69
CA HIS A 973 -29.31 32.55 -53.58
C HIS A 973 -29.75 32.83 -52.13
N ILE A 974 -30.62 33.81 -51.94
CA ILE A 974 -31.31 34.04 -50.66
C ILE A 974 -32.77 33.71 -50.90
N ASP A 975 -33.29 32.72 -50.20
CA ASP A 975 -34.67 32.27 -50.30
C ASP A 975 -35.42 32.63 -49.01
N PHE A 976 -36.56 33.27 -49.17
CA PHE A 976 -37.50 33.58 -48.09
C PHE A 976 -38.78 32.83 -48.38
N ASP A 977 -38.91 31.61 -47.85
CA ASP A 977 -40.10 30.82 -48.03
C ASP A 977 -41.17 31.18 -46.99
N ASN A 978 -42.42 31.25 -47.45
CA ASN A 978 -43.58 31.55 -46.62
C ASN A 978 -44.76 30.73 -47.15
N ASP A 979 -44.69 29.42 -46.92
CA ASP A 979 -45.55 28.46 -47.61
C ASP A 979 -46.91 28.24 -46.90
N THR A 980 -47.24 29.01 -45.86
CA THR A 980 -48.54 28.88 -45.19
C THR A 980 -49.36 30.16 -45.28
N GLY A 981 -50.55 30.07 -45.89
CA GLY A 981 -51.49 31.19 -46.09
C GLY A 981 -52.12 31.76 -44.80
N VAL A 982 -51.34 31.92 -43.74
CA VAL A 982 -51.73 32.43 -42.42
C VAL A 982 -51.35 33.92 -42.36
N GLY A 983 -52.35 34.79 -42.20
CA GLY A 983 -52.22 36.25 -42.38
C GLY A 983 -51.43 37.03 -41.32
N GLY A 984 -50.26 36.55 -40.90
CA GLY A 984 -49.28 37.33 -40.13
C GLY A 984 -48.29 38.06 -41.05
N THR A 985 -47.79 39.22 -40.63
CA THR A 985 -46.66 39.89 -41.29
C THR A 985 -45.34 39.31 -40.74
N PRO A 986 -44.63 38.43 -41.45
CA PRO A 986 -43.33 37.93 -41.01
C PRO A 986 -42.28 39.05 -41.01
N ASN A 987 -41.48 39.14 -39.95
CA ASN A 987 -40.26 39.93 -39.92
C ASN A 987 -39.07 38.97 -40.05
N TYR A 988 -38.30 39.04 -41.14
CA TYR A 988 -37.17 38.11 -41.35
C TYR A 988 -35.87 38.61 -40.71
N LEU A 989 -35.59 39.92 -40.84
CA LEU A 989 -34.40 40.60 -40.32
C LEU A 989 -34.83 41.81 -39.47
N GLN A 990 -34.28 41.97 -38.27
CA GLN A 990 -34.60 43.10 -37.39
C GLN A 990 -33.33 43.75 -36.83
N ALA A 991 -33.13 45.05 -37.08
CA ALA A 991 -32.08 45.87 -36.47
C ALA A 991 -32.73 47.12 -35.83
N ASN A 992 -32.95 47.10 -34.51
CA ASN A 992 -33.66 48.17 -33.80
C ASN A 992 -32.71 49.04 -32.98
N GLY A 993 -32.96 50.35 -32.96
CA GLY A 993 -32.47 51.26 -31.94
C GLY A 993 -33.60 52.21 -31.52
N GLY A 994 -34.35 51.88 -30.47
CA GLY A 994 -35.35 52.78 -29.89
C GLY A 994 -36.67 52.97 -30.65
N ASP A 995 -37.78 52.58 -29.99
CA ASP A 995 -39.21 52.72 -30.32
C ASP A 995 -39.77 52.01 -31.57
N SER A 996 -40.67 51.05 -31.31
CA SER A 996 -41.21 50.07 -32.27
C SER A 996 -42.30 50.61 -33.20
N LEU A 997 -42.15 50.45 -34.52
CA LEU A 997 -43.20 49.93 -35.41
C LEU A 997 -42.61 49.43 -36.75
N LEU A 998 -43.06 48.24 -37.13
CA LEU A 998 -42.93 47.51 -38.39
C LEU A 998 -42.47 48.28 -39.65
N LEU A 999 -41.55 47.63 -40.40
CA LEU A 999 -41.05 47.94 -41.75
C LEU A 999 -40.13 49.17 -41.85
N PHE A 1000 -38.82 48.92 -41.73
CA PHE A 1000 -37.72 49.85 -42.05
C PHE A 1000 -37.85 51.28 -41.50
N SER A 1001 -37.91 51.44 -40.17
CA SER A 1001 -37.50 52.70 -39.56
C SER A 1001 -36.28 52.43 -38.68
N GLY A 1002 -35.10 52.73 -39.21
CA GLY A 1002 -33.91 52.87 -38.38
C GLY A 1002 -34.13 54.06 -37.47
N GLY A 1003 -34.34 53.81 -36.17
CA GLY A 1003 -33.79 54.72 -35.18
C GLY A 1003 -32.27 54.79 -35.38
N ASP A 1004 -31.68 55.94 -35.02
CA ASP A 1004 -30.34 56.35 -35.43
C ASP A 1004 -29.31 55.19 -35.47
N GLY A 1005 -28.80 54.87 -36.68
CA GLY A 1005 -27.54 54.14 -36.86
C GLY A 1005 -27.55 52.69 -37.34
N GLY A 1006 -28.69 51.98 -37.40
CA GLY A 1006 -28.71 50.54 -37.71
C GLY A 1006 -28.35 50.27 -39.17
N ARG A 1007 -27.44 49.32 -39.43
CA ARG A 1007 -27.00 48.98 -40.80
C ARG A 1007 -27.25 47.51 -41.11
N ILE A 1008 -27.98 47.26 -42.20
CA ILE A 1008 -28.06 45.94 -42.83
C ILE A 1008 -27.29 46.03 -44.14
N ASN A 1009 -26.19 45.28 -44.24
CA ASN A 1009 -25.39 45.21 -45.46
C ASN A 1009 -25.59 43.84 -46.12
N ILE A 1010 -26.01 43.83 -47.37
CA ILE A 1010 -26.09 42.61 -48.18
C ILE A 1010 -25.11 42.77 -49.34
N TYR A 1011 -24.03 41.99 -49.32
CA TYR A 1011 -23.00 42.02 -50.36
C TYR A 1011 -23.13 40.82 -51.29
N SER A 1012 -23.38 41.09 -52.57
CA SER A 1012 -23.40 40.07 -53.63
C SER A 1012 -22.22 40.27 -54.57
N LYS A 1013 -21.38 39.25 -54.74
CA LYS A 1013 -20.30 39.29 -55.75
C LYS A 1013 -20.70 38.64 -57.08
N ASN A 1014 -21.83 37.94 -57.15
CA ASN A 1014 -22.21 37.09 -58.29
C ASN A 1014 -23.75 37.02 -58.47
N ASN A 1015 -24.37 37.88 -59.29
CA ASN A 1015 -25.79 37.83 -59.71
C ASN A 1015 -26.73 37.10 -58.71
N THR A 1016 -26.84 37.60 -57.48
CA THR A 1016 -27.65 36.93 -56.46
C THR A 1016 -29.12 37.04 -56.82
N ASN A 1017 -29.78 35.90 -57.01
CA ASN A 1017 -31.23 35.85 -57.08
C ASN A 1017 -31.77 35.89 -55.64
N ILE A 1018 -32.44 36.99 -55.30
CA ILE A 1018 -33.31 37.05 -54.11
C ILE A 1018 -34.69 36.63 -54.62
N GLU A 1019 -35.11 35.41 -54.29
CA GLU A 1019 -36.44 34.91 -54.66
C GLU A 1019 -37.33 34.97 -53.41
N ASN A 1020 -38.57 35.40 -53.62
CA ASN A 1020 -39.59 35.45 -52.59
C ASN A 1020 -40.81 34.74 -53.19
N SER A 1021 -41.04 33.51 -52.73
CA SER A 1021 -42.12 32.63 -53.18
C SER A 1021 -43.49 33.04 -52.62
N GLY A 1022 -43.52 33.88 -51.57
CA GLY A 1022 -44.73 34.30 -50.85
C GLY A 1022 -45.44 35.53 -51.45
N SER A 1023 -46.73 35.68 -51.13
CA SER A 1023 -47.59 36.79 -51.61
C SER A 1023 -47.25 38.19 -51.04
N ASN A 1024 -46.09 38.35 -50.39
CA ASN A 1024 -45.67 39.59 -49.72
C ASN A 1024 -44.57 40.27 -50.55
N ASN A 1025 -44.86 41.44 -51.13
CA ASN A 1025 -43.91 42.20 -51.94
C ASN A 1025 -42.60 42.52 -51.19
N PHE A 1026 -41.48 41.94 -51.62
CA PHE A 1026 -40.15 42.50 -51.35
C PHE A 1026 -39.93 43.70 -52.30
N GLN A 1027 -40.41 44.88 -51.92
CA GLN A 1027 -40.39 46.06 -52.80
C GLN A 1027 -39.09 46.87 -52.60
N VAL A 1028 -38.02 46.52 -53.32
CA VAL A 1028 -36.87 47.44 -53.50
C VAL A 1028 -37.25 48.42 -54.61
N ASN A 1029 -37.80 49.56 -54.22
CA ASN A 1029 -38.39 50.53 -55.15
C ASN A 1029 -37.30 51.40 -55.83
N GLY A 1030 -36.63 50.84 -56.85
CA GLY A 1030 -35.72 51.55 -57.74
C GLY A 1030 -36.45 52.17 -58.93
N GLY A 1031 -37.04 53.36 -58.76
CA GLY A 1031 -37.61 54.11 -59.90
C GLY A 1031 -38.58 55.24 -59.54
N SER A 1032 -38.06 56.47 -59.46
CA SER A 1032 -38.73 57.78 -59.54
C SER A 1032 -39.65 58.28 -58.41
N ARG A 1033 -39.15 59.34 -57.73
CA ARG A 1033 -39.80 60.43 -56.97
C ARG A 1033 -40.86 60.04 -55.92
N GLY A 1034 -40.42 59.96 -54.67
CA GLY A 1034 -41.25 60.03 -53.46
C GLY A 1034 -40.59 60.94 -52.41
N TRP A 1035 -41.41 61.72 -51.72
CA TRP A 1035 -41.08 62.91 -50.93
C TRP A 1035 -40.66 62.51 -49.49
N PHE A 1036 -39.48 62.93 -49.03
CA PHE A 1036 -39.10 62.84 -47.60
C PHE A 1036 -39.71 64.02 -46.84
N GLY A 1037 -40.77 63.74 -46.08
CA GLY A 1037 -41.29 64.65 -45.06
C GLY A 1037 -40.47 64.54 -43.77
N SER A 1038 -40.04 65.68 -43.24
CA SER A 1038 -39.22 65.84 -42.06
C SER A 1038 -39.88 65.32 -40.77
N ASN A 1039 -39.22 64.38 -40.08
CA ASN A 1039 -38.51 64.63 -38.83
C ASN A 1039 -37.45 63.53 -38.61
N GLY A 1040 -36.25 63.93 -38.20
CA GLY A 1040 -34.97 63.28 -38.51
C GLY A 1040 -34.77 61.82 -38.09
N SER A 1041 -34.21 61.02 -39.00
CA SER A 1041 -33.06 60.10 -38.78
C SER A 1041 -32.74 59.29 -40.06
N ASN A 1042 -31.46 59.08 -40.37
CA ASN A 1042 -30.94 58.47 -41.61
C ASN A 1042 -30.55 56.99 -41.41
N GLY A 1043 -31.43 56.05 -41.78
CA GLY A 1043 -31.04 54.66 -42.03
C GLY A 1043 -30.55 54.48 -43.46
N THR A 1044 -29.43 53.79 -43.68
CA THR A 1044 -28.87 53.52 -45.03
C THR A 1044 -28.89 52.02 -45.30
N VAL A 1045 -29.57 51.58 -46.36
CA VAL A 1045 -29.44 50.23 -46.93
C VAL A 1045 -28.53 50.36 -48.15
N ASP A 1046 -27.28 49.92 -48.03
CA ASP A 1046 -26.35 49.85 -49.16
C ASP A 1046 -26.42 48.44 -49.77
N GLN A 1047 -27.11 48.31 -50.91
CA GLN A 1047 -27.04 47.12 -51.77
C GLN A 1047 -25.97 47.38 -52.84
N LYS A 1048 -24.88 46.59 -52.83
CA LYS A 1048 -23.80 46.66 -53.83
C LYS A 1048 -23.60 45.34 -54.54
#